data_AF-A0A9P8VR70-F1
#
_entry.id   AF-A0A9P8VR70-F1
#
_cell.length_a   1.000
_cell.length_b   1.000
_cell.length_c   1.000
_cell.angle_alpha   90.00
_cell.angle_beta   90.00
_cell.angle_gamma   90.00
#
_symmetry.space_group_name_H-M   'P 1'
#
loop_
_entity.id
_entity.type
_entity.pdbx_description
1 polymer ?
#
loop_
_entity_poly.entity_id
_entity_poly.type
_entity_poly.pdbx_seq_one_letter_code
_entity_poly.pdbx_strand_id
1 'polypeptide(L)'
;MSRQTTPAASRLASRKRLRGACRACHDRKVRCSLSKSGPPCTNCSLDEIECELRVRKSQKTSAAVTLSRQVLPGSFDLSADPDQREASITVVPPPEPEGDTRPTTSESHSAVPGINGIGKPDNLSNDPEGTHAVDSEAEVACSEKSTEPRSNIYRPFRSHFSHFAEDDALNAESLPADTPMYADPKGVCAIANICEPERADRSGHFLLPNGIVSSLDPEDIGYLRLKGAFMFPEAGIRDDLVRTYFHYVHPFFPILDAQDFLSKHESGALDRIGAHLLWSMYLASCNFLEEDVVRAAGFATRKEMKRSIYRKAKVLYDMQYERDRTALIQAVLLMSFCSSDTEDKTGPWHWIGVAISLCQTAGLHRNPHPTASHIPQHRQRLWRLIWWSCVHQDAWFSVGMGRPMRINLDDCDTQLPVPGDSDAMADGLSETLREKYLPAGMPNLSQLFVELIRLAIIQANIMSTHYRARQIRPSMADVVQIEQRISTIHKKANDLISSENLMVYYHACHLALFLQSVRIVLYRPYLLNLSQKGSSSFSQEWCLLMERKAQAATAGFNQILEALITADMILACQAIVCIALVPPMQIHLLNSTSSKPLIATLGQHSLEMCMLVANELRKTYFGAELLHRLFSQAKAQIMNRKTQKEATKNSQPAEAINLETQTPCLSHCSTQSNQNFTDADTIRNLGSTLAGFEGIFSGYDFAMLGSNFDFAFPAALGDDAPPSQFSRWYPDSTDNCFQGDGMQLN
;
A
#
# COMPACT_ATOMS: atom_id res chain seq x y z
N MET A 1 -12.38 -38.63 -74.90
CA MET A 1 -12.29 -39.23 -73.55
C MET A 1 -11.71 -38.16 -72.64
N SER A 2 -12.54 -37.46 -71.86
CA SER A 2 -12.10 -36.19 -71.22
C SER A 2 -12.80 -35.91 -69.88
N ARG A 3 -11.99 -35.43 -68.92
CA ARG A 3 -12.31 -34.75 -67.65
C ARG A 3 -13.01 -35.54 -66.52
N GLN A 4 -12.24 -35.76 -65.45
CA GLN A 4 -12.58 -35.52 -64.04
C GLN A 4 -11.23 -35.23 -63.31
N THR A 5 -10.89 -33.98 -63.01
CA THR A 5 -11.13 -33.26 -61.73
C THR A 5 -10.43 -33.88 -60.51
N THR A 6 -9.25 -33.36 -60.16
CA THR A 6 -8.53 -33.61 -58.90
C THR A 6 -9.11 -32.77 -57.75
N PRO A 7 -9.46 -33.35 -56.58
CA PRO A 7 -9.86 -32.59 -55.40
C PRO A 7 -8.69 -32.25 -54.46
N ALA A 8 -8.90 -31.17 -53.70
CA ALA A 8 -7.94 -30.45 -52.86
C ALA A 8 -7.16 -31.24 -51.78
N ALA A 9 -5.96 -30.75 -51.47
CA ALA A 9 -5.19 -31.14 -50.30
C ALA A 9 -5.88 -30.70 -48.98
N SER A 10 -5.97 -31.62 -48.01
CA SER A 10 -6.55 -31.37 -46.70
C SER A 10 -5.51 -30.83 -45.69
N ARG A 11 -5.97 -29.97 -44.78
CA ARG A 11 -5.11 -29.25 -43.82
C ARG A 11 -4.64 -30.17 -42.69
N LEU A 12 -3.37 -30.04 -42.30
CA LEU A 12 -2.78 -30.69 -41.13
C LEU A 12 -3.57 -30.37 -39.85
N ALA A 13 -4.07 -31.41 -39.17
CA ALA A 13 -4.77 -31.28 -37.91
C ALA A 13 -3.79 -31.01 -36.74
N SER A 14 -4.05 -29.94 -35.98
CA SER A 14 -3.31 -29.61 -34.76
C SER A 14 -3.43 -30.72 -33.71
N ARG A 15 -2.31 -31.37 -33.36
CA ARG A 15 -2.26 -32.42 -32.33
C ARG A 15 -2.49 -31.81 -30.94
N LYS A 16 -3.60 -32.17 -30.29
CA LYS A 16 -3.89 -31.79 -28.88
C LYS A 16 -2.74 -32.25 -27.95
N ARG A 17 -2.18 -31.33 -27.15
CA ARG A 17 -1.22 -31.64 -26.08
C ARG A 17 -1.86 -32.52 -25.01
N LEU A 18 -1.45 -33.78 -24.92
CA LEU A 18 -1.74 -34.66 -23.79
C LEU A 18 -0.97 -34.19 -22.55
N ARG A 19 -1.66 -33.99 -21.41
CA ARG A 19 -1.06 -33.57 -20.14
C ARG A 19 -0.87 -34.77 -19.20
N GLY A 20 0.32 -35.37 -19.21
CA GLY A 20 0.70 -36.40 -18.25
C GLY A 20 1.92 -37.22 -18.69
N ALA A 21 2.61 -37.83 -17.73
CA ALA A 21 3.55 -38.92 -17.97
C ALA A 21 2.78 -40.25 -18.16
N CYS A 22 3.37 -41.22 -18.86
CA CYS A 22 2.90 -42.60 -18.81
C CYS A 22 3.08 -43.20 -17.41
N ARG A 23 2.40 -44.31 -17.12
CA ARG A 23 2.56 -45.07 -15.86
C ARG A 23 4.04 -45.36 -15.55
N ALA A 24 4.72 -46.10 -16.43
CA ALA A 24 6.10 -46.53 -16.22
C ALA A 24 7.09 -45.38 -15.90
N CYS A 25 7.01 -44.25 -16.60
CA CYS A 25 7.87 -43.09 -16.30
C CYS A 25 7.46 -42.37 -15.00
N HIS A 26 6.16 -42.33 -14.68
CA HIS A 26 5.69 -41.71 -13.44
C HIS A 26 6.13 -42.50 -12.21
N ASP A 27 5.96 -43.82 -12.24
CA ASP A 27 6.24 -44.71 -11.12
C ASP A 27 7.75 -44.76 -10.83
N ARG A 28 8.58 -44.68 -11.89
CA ARG A 28 10.05 -44.50 -11.81
C ARG A 28 10.50 -43.06 -11.53
N LYS A 29 9.57 -42.10 -11.42
CA LYS A 29 9.83 -40.65 -11.21
C LYS A 29 10.76 -39.99 -12.26
N VAL A 30 10.81 -40.51 -13.48
CA VAL A 30 11.65 -39.99 -14.58
C VAL A 30 10.88 -39.12 -15.57
N ARG A 31 11.60 -38.23 -16.29
CA ARG A 31 10.98 -37.30 -17.25
C ARG A 31 10.44 -38.02 -18.48
N CYS A 32 9.12 -38.05 -18.61
CA CYS A 32 8.43 -38.72 -19.71
C CYS A 32 8.35 -37.86 -20.98
N SER A 33 8.82 -38.39 -22.12
CA SER A 33 8.79 -37.70 -23.43
C SER A 33 7.50 -37.91 -24.24
N LEU A 34 6.50 -38.61 -23.69
CA LEU A 34 5.24 -39.00 -24.35
C LEU A 34 4.49 -37.85 -25.04
N SER A 35 4.57 -36.64 -24.48
CA SER A 35 3.97 -35.42 -25.05
C SER A 35 4.70 -34.88 -26.29
N LYS A 36 5.89 -35.39 -26.60
CA LYS A 36 6.72 -35.04 -27.76
C LYS A 36 6.79 -36.19 -28.79
N SER A 37 7.06 -37.42 -28.35
CA SER A 37 7.22 -38.58 -29.24
C SER A 37 5.91 -39.29 -29.58
N GLY A 38 4.86 -39.15 -28.76
CA GLY A 38 3.72 -40.07 -28.75
C GLY A 38 4.06 -41.38 -28.01
N PRO A 39 3.10 -42.32 -27.90
CA PRO A 39 3.35 -43.67 -27.39
C PRO A 39 3.99 -44.57 -28.48
N PRO A 40 5.02 -45.38 -28.16
CA PRO A 40 5.73 -45.41 -26.88
C PRO A 40 6.63 -44.18 -26.68
N CYS A 41 6.72 -43.70 -25.44
CA CYS A 41 7.68 -42.64 -25.11
C CYS A 41 9.11 -43.16 -25.17
N THR A 42 10.09 -42.28 -25.42
CA THR A 42 11.50 -42.64 -25.64
C THR A 42 12.05 -43.62 -24.61
N ASN A 43 11.82 -43.39 -23.31
CA ASN A 43 12.32 -44.27 -22.25
C ASN A 43 11.65 -45.67 -22.34
N CYS A 44 10.33 -45.72 -22.47
CA CYS A 44 9.59 -46.98 -22.65
C CYS A 44 9.96 -47.71 -23.94
N SER A 45 10.35 -46.99 -24.99
CA SER A 45 10.81 -47.56 -26.26
C SER A 45 12.24 -48.11 -26.18
N LEU A 46 13.10 -47.55 -25.32
CA LEU A 46 14.46 -48.03 -25.08
C LEU A 46 14.48 -49.22 -24.12
N ASP A 47 13.57 -49.24 -23.15
CA ASP A 47 13.45 -50.31 -22.16
C ASP A 47 12.61 -51.51 -22.67
N GLU A 48 11.99 -51.39 -23.87
CA GLU A 48 11.02 -52.35 -24.45
C GLU A 48 9.78 -52.62 -23.56
N ILE A 49 9.28 -51.58 -22.86
CA ILE A 49 8.16 -51.69 -21.90
C ILE A 49 6.91 -50.96 -22.42
N GLU A 50 5.74 -51.54 -22.15
CA GLU A 50 4.44 -50.98 -22.52
C GLU A 50 4.20 -49.56 -21.95
N CYS A 51 3.72 -48.66 -22.81
CA CYS A 51 3.69 -47.22 -22.54
C CYS A 51 2.27 -46.67 -22.31
N GLU A 52 1.62 -47.10 -21.22
CA GLU A 52 0.24 -46.70 -20.91
C GLU A 52 0.09 -45.23 -20.47
N LEU A 53 -0.89 -44.53 -21.05
CA LEU A 53 -1.34 -43.20 -20.62
C LEU A 53 -2.10 -43.26 -19.29
N ARG A 54 -1.65 -42.51 -18.28
CA ARG A 54 -2.33 -42.43 -16.97
C ARG A 54 -3.59 -41.56 -17.05
N VAL A 55 -4.76 -42.19 -17.20
CA VAL A 55 -6.07 -41.52 -17.16
C VAL A 55 -6.47 -41.17 -15.72
N ARG A 56 -6.72 -39.90 -15.42
CA ARG A 56 -7.38 -39.48 -14.16
C ARG A 56 -8.88 -39.75 -14.26
N LYS A 57 -9.45 -40.51 -13.32
CA LYS A 57 -10.92 -40.62 -13.17
C LYS A 57 -11.47 -39.27 -12.71
N SER A 58 -12.18 -38.56 -13.59
CA SER A 58 -13.00 -37.41 -13.20
C SER A 58 -14.28 -37.92 -12.54
N GLN A 59 -14.66 -37.35 -11.40
CA GLN A 59 -16.02 -37.49 -10.89
C GLN A 59 -17.01 -36.81 -11.87
N LYS A 60 -18.21 -37.36 -11.99
CA LYS A 60 -19.23 -36.93 -12.96
C LYS A 60 -20.09 -35.81 -12.37
N THR A 61 -20.29 -34.75 -13.14
CA THR A 61 -21.37 -33.77 -12.95
C THR A 61 -22.71 -34.38 -13.36
N SER A 62 -23.78 -34.07 -12.63
CA SER A 62 -25.16 -34.42 -12.98
C SER A 62 -25.93 -33.21 -13.52
N ALA A 63 -26.79 -33.46 -14.51
CA ALA A 63 -27.89 -32.63 -15.02
C ALA A 63 -27.67 -31.12 -15.25
N ALA A 64 -27.72 -30.73 -16.53
CA ALA A 64 -27.93 -29.34 -16.92
C ALA A 64 -29.42 -28.95 -16.75
N VAL A 65 -29.68 -27.87 -16.01
CA VAL A 65 -30.97 -27.15 -16.05
C VAL A 65 -30.73 -25.81 -16.71
N THR A 66 -31.42 -25.55 -17.81
CA THR A 66 -31.40 -24.26 -18.51
C THR A 66 -32.16 -23.23 -17.71
N LEU A 67 -31.47 -22.40 -16.93
CA LEU A 67 -32.05 -21.23 -16.28
C LEU A 67 -31.67 -19.95 -17.01
N SER A 68 -32.70 -19.18 -17.39
CA SER A 68 -32.55 -17.85 -17.96
C SER A 68 -31.82 -16.93 -17.00
N ARG A 69 -30.96 -16.05 -17.53
CA ARG A 69 -30.13 -15.12 -16.74
C ARG A 69 -31.00 -14.00 -16.16
N GLN A 70 -31.68 -14.29 -15.05
CA GLN A 70 -32.28 -13.25 -14.22
C GLN A 70 -31.18 -12.36 -13.64
N VAL A 71 -31.45 -11.06 -13.65
CA VAL A 71 -30.60 -10.04 -13.02
C VAL A 71 -30.70 -10.24 -11.51
N LEU A 72 -29.55 -10.43 -10.85
CA LEU A 72 -29.46 -10.37 -9.39
C LEU A 72 -29.46 -8.89 -8.97
N PRO A 73 -30.43 -8.42 -8.16
CA PRO A 73 -30.34 -7.14 -7.48
C PRO A 73 -29.48 -7.27 -6.21
N GLY A 74 -28.80 -6.19 -5.83
CA GLY A 74 -28.11 -6.09 -4.52
C GLY A 74 -26.60 -6.31 -4.57
N SER A 75 -25.87 -5.26 -4.93
CA SER A 75 -24.54 -5.04 -4.37
C SER A 75 -24.63 -4.88 -2.84
N PHE A 76 -23.59 -5.27 -2.10
CA PHE A 76 -23.50 -4.96 -0.67
C PHE A 76 -23.60 -3.44 -0.46
N ASP A 77 -24.62 -3.02 0.29
CA ASP A 77 -24.96 -1.61 0.42
C ASP A 77 -24.27 -0.99 1.65
N LEU A 78 -23.23 -0.19 1.40
CA LEU A 78 -22.45 0.53 2.42
C LEU A 78 -23.09 1.88 2.80
N SER A 79 -24.43 1.97 2.77
CA SER A 79 -25.19 3.23 2.94
C SER A 79 -25.96 3.36 4.25
N ALA A 80 -25.77 2.45 5.22
CA ALA A 80 -26.39 2.55 6.54
C ALA A 80 -25.80 3.74 7.34
N ASP A 81 -26.61 4.79 7.51
CA ASP A 81 -26.33 5.93 8.39
C ASP A 81 -26.50 5.50 9.88
N PRO A 82 -25.68 5.97 10.83
CA PRO A 82 -25.73 5.48 12.22
C PRO A 82 -26.94 5.95 13.05
N ASP A 83 -27.58 7.07 12.67
CA ASP A 83 -28.43 7.89 13.56
C ASP A 83 -29.89 7.44 13.74
N GLN A 84 -30.25 6.21 13.36
CA GLN A 84 -31.63 5.70 13.53
C GLN A 84 -31.71 4.26 14.06
N ARG A 85 -31.25 4.03 15.30
CA ARG A 85 -31.60 2.83 16.09
C ARG A 85 -31.81 3.10 17.60
N GLU A 86 -32.73 4.00 17.92
CA GLU A 86 -33.48 3.89 19.18
C GLU A 86 -34.75 3.06 18.94
N ALA A 87 -34.67 1.75 19.18
CA ALA A 87 -35.83 0.87 19.27
C ALA A 87 -35.52 -0.26 20.26
N SER A 88 -36.13 -0.18 21.45
CA SER A 88 -35.93 -1.12 22.55
C SER A 88 -36.27 -2.56 22.14
N ILE A 89 -35.34 -3.49 22.34
CA ILE A 89 -35.62 -4.93 22.26
C ILE A 89 -35.68 -5.48 23.69
N THR A 90 -36.90 -5.74 24.15
CA THR A 90 -37.16 -6.43 25.41
C THR A 90 -36.69 -7.87 25.32
N VAL A 91 -35.76 -8.28 26.18
CA VAL A 91 -35.32 -9.67 26.27
C VAL A 91 -36.38 -10.49 27.00
N VAL A 92 -37.01 -11.42 26.28
CA VAL A 92 -37.83 -12.48 26.87
C VAL A 92 -36.96 -13.72 27.03
N PRO A 93 -36.81 -14.29 28.24
CA PRO A 93 -36.05 -15.52 28.44
C PRO A 93 -36.80 -16.76 27.92
N PRO A 94 -36.10 -17.83 27.51
CA PRO A 94 -36.73 -19.06 27.03
C PRO A 94 -37.34 -19.88 28.19
N PRO A 95 -38.31 -20.76 27.92
CA PRO A 95 -38.96 -21.57 28.95
C PRO A 95 -38.11 -22.78 29.37
N GLU A 96 -38.09 -23.05 30.67
CA GLU A 96 -37.60 -24.32 31.25
C GLU A 96 -38.68 -25.43 31.18
N PRO A 97 -38.29 -26.71 31.18
CA PRO A 97 -39.24 -27.82 31.23
C PRO A 97 -39.66 -28.17 32.67
N GLU A 98 -40.97 -28.32 32.88
CA GLU A 98 -41.53 -29.10 34.00
C GLU A 98 -41.10 -30.59 33.85
N GLY A 99 -40.83 -31.38 34.89
CA GLY A 99 -40.80 -31.13 36.33
C GLY A 99 -41.12 -32.43 37.08
N ASP A 100 -40.42 -32.78 38.17
CA ASP A 100 -40.86 -33.90 39.02
C ASP A 100 -40.47 -33.76 40.52
N THR A 101 -41.50 -33.94 41.36
CA THR A 101 -41.57 -34.31 42.79
C THR A 101 -40.53 -33.85 43.86
N ARG A 102 -40.97 -32.87 44.69
CA ARG A 102 -40.98 -32.72 46.19
C ARG A 102 -40.27 -33.78 47.11
N PRO A 103 -40.03 -33.49 48.44
CA PRO A 103 -40.00 -32.21 49.19
C PRO A 103 -38.95 -32.06 50.35
N THR A 104 -38.65 -30.81 50.78
CA THR A 104 -38.33 -30.34 52.19
C THR A 104 -37.11 -30.92 52.94
N THR A 105 -36.38 -30.23 53.85
CA THR A 105 -36.63 -29.08 54.77
C THR A 105 -35.40 -28.15 54.93
N SER A 106 -35.59 -27.04 55.64
CA SER A 106 -34.62 -26.06 56.18
C SER A 106 -33.64 -26.68 57.23
N GLU A 107 -32.60 -26.03 57.80
CA GLU A 107 -32.35 -24.62 58.21
C GLU A 107 -30.86 -24.20 58.13
N SER A 108 -30.61 -22.91 58.43
CA SER A 108 -29.31 -22.23 58.57
C SER A 108 -28.45 -22.70 59.76
N HIS A 109 -27.14 -22.41 59.76
CA HIS A 109 -26.48 -21.62 60.83
C HIS A 109 -25.04 -21.18 60.49
N SER A 110 -24.55 -20.16 61.20
CA SER A 110 -23.27 -19.45 60.97
C SER A 110 -22.22 -19.80 62.05
N ALA A 111 -20.94 -19.48 61.80
CA ALA A 111 -19.96 -18.84 62.72
C ALA A 111 -18.48 -19.23 62.45
N VAL A 112 -17.55 -18.47 63.05
CA VAL A 112 -16.12 -18.37 62.66
C VAL A 112 -15.20 -18.90 63.81
N PRO A 113 -13.90 -18.51 64.01
CA PRO A 113 -12.75 -19.44 64.00
C PRO A 113 -12.07 -19.68 65.37
N GLY A 114 -10.96 -20.44 65.38
CA GLY A 114 -10.03 -20.53 66.51
C GLY A 114 -8.64 -21.08 66.14
N ILE A 115 -7.57 -20.51 66.71
CA ILE A 115 -6.14 -20.78 66.39
C ILE A 115 -5.43 -21.38 67.61
N ASN A 116 -4.38 -22.20 67.40
CA ASN A 116 -3.13 -22.42 68.19
C ASN A 116 -2.69 -23.91 68.16
N GLY A 117 -1.40 -24.27 68.09
CA GLY A 117 -0.18 -23.47 67.95
C GLY A 117 1.13 -24.29 67.88
N ILE A 118 2.19 -23.65 67.37
CA ILE A 118 3.66 -23.80 67.57
C ILE A 118 4.24 -25.14 68.12
N GLY A 119 5.21 -25.71 67.38
CA GLY A 119 6.21 -26.67 67.91
C GLY A 119 7.27 -27.14 66.88
N LYS A 120 8.56 -26.87 67.13
CA LYS A 120 9.80 -27.30 66.41
C LYS A 120 10.95 -27.35 67.48
N PRO A 121 12.19 -27.83 67.24
CA PRO A 121 12.77 -28.61 66.13
C PRO A 121 13.45 -29.93 66.64
N ASP A 122 14.12 -30.76 65.82
CA ASP A 122 15.59 -30.90 65.61
C ASP A 122 15.88 -32.43 65.42
N ASN A 123 17.00 -32.97 64.91
CA ASN A 123 18.00 -32.60 63.88
C ASN A 123 18.92 -33.85 63.62
N LEU A 124 19.75 -33.84 62.57
CA LEU A 124 20.94 -34.69 62.31
C LEU A 124 20.80 -36.14 61.75
N SER A 125 21.93 -36.58 61.17
CA SER A 125 22.18 -37.66 60.18
C SER A 125 22.91 -38.89 60.75
N ASN A 126 23.01 -40.00 59.98
CA ASN A 126 24.28 -40.74 59.66
C ASN A 126 24.05 -42.07 58.88
N ASP A 127 24.90 -42.32 57.87
CA ASP A 127 25.29 -43.64 57.31
C ASP A 127 26.46 -44.25 58.18
N PRO A 128 27.13 -45.43 57.92
CA PRO A 128 27.20 -46.26 56.68
C PRO A 128 27.42 -47.81 56.82
N GLU A 129 27.81 -48.44 55.70
CA GLU A 129 28.68 -49.64 55.51
C GLU A 129 28.15 -51.12 55.54
N GLY A 130 28.66 -51.97 54.62
CA GLY A 130 28.62 -53.45 54.75
C GLY A 130 28.63 -54.38 53.49
N THR A 131 29.68 -54.35 52.66
CA THR A 131 30.37 -55.49 51.94
C THR A 131 29.63 -56.79 51.53
N HIS A 132 29.66 -57.20 50.25
CA HIS A 132 30.67 -58.11 49.60
C HIS A 132 30.24 -58.45 48.11
N ALA A 133 31.00 -59.01 47.14
CA ALA A 133 32.40 -59.50 47.00
C ALA A 133 32.95 -59.38 45.52
N VAL A 134 33.56 -60.44 44.93
CA VAL A 134 34.32 -60.56 43.64
C VAL A 134 33.64 -61.61 42.71
N ASP A 135 33.79 -61.66 41.36
CA ASP A 135 35.01 -61.91 40.55
C ASP A 135 34.98 -61.35 39.09
N SER A 136 36.11 -61.44 38.38
CA SER A 136 36.38 -60.98 36.99
C SER A 136 35.70 -61.88 35.91
N GLU A 137 35.51 -61.51 34.62
CA GLU A 137 36.48 -61.11 33.58
C GLU A 137 35.87 -60.21 32.48
N ALA A 138 36.69 -59.74 31.54
CA ALA A 138 36.34 -58.71 30.55
C ALA A 138 35.90 -59.25 29.17
N GLU A 139 34.78 -58.73 28.64
CA GLU A 139 34.52 -58.68 27.20
C GLU A 139 34.08 -57.28 26.76
N VAL A 140 34.62 -56.82 25.63
CA VAL A 140 34.25 -55.54 25.01
C VAL A 140 33.03 -55.76 24.12
N ALA A 141 31.86 -55.36 24.60
CA ALA A 141 30.64 -55.27 23.81
C ALA A 141 30.08 -53.84 23.84
N CYS A 142 29.78 -53.28 22.67
CA CYS A 142 29.13 -51.97 22.56
C CYS A 142 27.73 -52.05 23.19
N SER A 143 27.58 -51.51 24.41
CA SER A 143 26.27 -51.32 25.01
C SER A 143 25.49 -50.28 24.19
N GLU A 144 24.36 -50.74 23.65
CA GLU A 144 23.40 -49.92 22.93
C GLU A 144 22.95 -48.77 23.83
N LYS A 145 23.15 -47.51 23.38
CA LYS A 145 22.44 -46.40 24.01
C LYS A 145 20.95 -46.65 23.85
N SER A 146 20.26 -46.83 24.97
CA SER A 146 18.81 -46.88 25.05
C SER A 146 18.23 -45.57 24.51
N THR A 147 17.95 -45.52 23.21
CA THR A 147 17.02 -44.55 22.65
C THR A 147 15.65 -44.87 23.20
N GLU A 148 15.29 -44.19 24.30
CA GLU A 148 13.89 -43.96 24.61
C GLU A 148 13.22 -43.39 23.35
N PRO A 149 12.00 -43.83 23.02
CA PRO A 149 11.30 -43.30 21.86
C PRO A 149 11.00 -41.83 22.12
N ARG A 150 11.74 -40.94 21.45
CA ARG A 150 11.47 -39.49 21.42
C ARG A 150 9.97 -39.28 21.24
N SER A 151 9.32 -38.81 22.30
CA SER A 151 7.88 -38.63 22.31
C SER A 151 7.52 -37.58 21.26
N ASN A 152 6.78 -37.98 20.22
CA ASN A 152 6.21 -37.07 19.22
C ASN A 152 5.09 -36.23 19.85
N ILE A 153 5.43 -35.42 20.85
CA ILE A 153 4.54 -34.46 21.48
C ILE A 153 4.28 -33.37 20.44
N TYR A 154 3.01 -33.22 20.05
CA TYR A 154 2.58 -32.10 19.22
C TYR A 154 2.88 -30.79 19.97
N ARG A 155 3.65 -29.89 19.35
CA ARG A 155 3.91 -28.55 19.92
C ARG A 155 2.79 -27.60 19.53
N PRO A 156 2.36 -26.68 20.42
CA PRO A 156 1.33 -25.69 20.09
C PRO A 156 1.62 -24.92 18.80
N PHE A 157 0.60 -24.65 18.01
CA PHE A 157 0.69 -24.04 16.68
C PHE A 157 1.51 -22.75 16.65
N ARG A 158 1.39 -21.92 17.70
CA ARG A 158 2.16 -20.67 17.85
C ARG A 158 3.68 -20.91 17.93
N SER A 159 4.12 -22.04 18.50
CA SER A 159 5.54 -22.41 18.61
C SER A 159 6.17 -22.83 17.27
N HIS A 160 5.37 -23.19 16.25
CA HIS A 160 5.91 -23.50 14.92
C HIS A 160 6.42 -22.25 14.17
N PHE A 161 6.09 -21.04 14.66
CA PHE A 161 6.56 -19.78 14.09
C PHE A 161 7.78 -19.19 14.82
N SER A 162 8.22 -19.81 15.92
CA SER A 162 9.39 -19.37 16.68
C SER A 162 10.59 -20.28 16.43
N HIS A 163 11.78 -19.68 16.33
CA HIS A 163 13.05 -20.40 16.08
C HIS A 163 13.63 -21.07 17.34
N PHE A 164 12.80 -21.44 18.32
CA PHE A 164 13.28 -22.04 19.58
C PHE A 164 13.82 -23.46 19.36
N ALA A 165 14.81 -23.83 20.19
CA ALA A 165 15.28 -25.21 20.28
C ALA A 165 14.16 -26.14 20.80
N GLU A 166 14.37 -27.46 20.70
CA GLU A 166 13.31 -28.45 21.00
C GLU A 166 12.76 -28.32 22.44
N ASP A 167 13.62 -27.94 23.39
CA ASP A 167 13.31 -27.84 24.82
C ASP A 167 12.77 -26.45 25.24
N ASP A 168 13.15 -25.37 24.53
CA ASP A 168 12.71 -24.00 24.85
C ASP A 168 11.27 -23.71 24.39
N ALA A 169 10.75 -24.48 23.42
CA ALA A 169 9.41 -24.28 22.87
C ALA A 169 8.27 -24.42 23.90
N LEU A 170 8.50 -25.14 25.00
CA LEU A 170 7.54 -25.29 26.11
C LEU A 170 7.47 -24.04 27.00
N ASN A 171 8.54 -23.24 27.07
CA ASN A 171 8.54 -21.97 27.81
C ASN A 171 7.96 -20.80 27.00
N ALA A 172 7.69 -20.98 25.70
CA ALA A 172 7.22 -19.92 24.81
C ALA A 172 5.83 -19.36 25.19
N GLU A 173 5.03 -20.08 25.96
CA GLU A 173 3.74 -19.58 26.48
C GLU A 173 3.90 -18.52 27.59
N SER A 174 5.08 -18.44 28.22
CA SER A 174 5.40 -17.43 29.25
C SER A 174 5.88 -16.09 28.69
N LEU A 175 6.18 -16.02 27.38
CA LEU A 175 6.68 -14.82 26.73
C LEU A 175 5.55 -13.88 26.27
N PRO A 176 5.73 -12.55 26.32
CA PRO A 176 4.77 -11.60 25.76
C PRO A 176 4.50 -11.89 24.29
N ALA A 177 3.26 -12.27 23.99
CA ALA A 177 2.80 -12.54 22.64
C ALA A 177 2.18 -11.27 22.06
N ASP A 178 2.99 -10.47 21.38
CA ASP A 178 2.56 -9.19 20.81
C ASP A 178 2.64 -9.10 19.29
N THR A 179 3.24 -10.07 18.59
CA THR A 179 3.45 -9.96 17.14
C THR A 179 2.22 -10.45 16.37
N PRO A 180 1.44 -9.57 15.68
CA PRO A 180 0.27 -10.01 14.93
C PRO A 180 0.61 -10.78 13.66
N MET A 181 -0.12 -11.87 13.45
CA MET A 181 -0.09 -12.67 12.22
C MET A 181 -1.51 -13.12 11.84
N TYR A 182 -1.74 -13.32 10.55
CA TYR A 182 -2.98 -13.90 10.03
C TYR A 182 -2.72 -15.13 9.17
N ALA A 183 -3.59 -16.11 9.31
CA ALA A 183 -3.71 -17.22 8.37
C ALA A 183 -5.19 -17.54 8.11
N ASP A 184 -5.49 -18.07 6.93
CA ASP A 184 -6.85 -18.37 6.50
C ASP A 184 -7.53 -19.39 7.46
N PRO A 185 -8.68 -19.05 8.08
CA PRO A 185 -9.50 -19.96 8.88
C PRO A 185 -9.82 -21.31 8.22
N LYS A 186 -9.88 -21.36 6.87
CA LYS A 186 -10.13 -22.58 6.08
C LYS A 186 -8.85 -23.28 5.61
N GLY A 187 -7.70 -22.62 5.77
CA GLY A 187 -6.38 -23.11 5.39
C GLY A 187 -5.63 -23.70 6.59
N VAL A 188 -4.43 -23.18 6.86
CA VAL A 188 -3.55 -23.70 7.92
C VAL A 188 -4.21 -23.62 9.31
N CYS A 189 -5.06 -22.61 9.56
CA CYS A 189 -5.81 -22.49 10.82
C CYS A 189 -6.79 -23.65 11.05
N ALA A 190 -7.38 -24.22 9.99
CA ALA A 190 -8.25 -25.37 10.14
C ALA A 190 -7.46 -26.59 10.65
N ILE A 191 -6.21 -26.74 10.23
CA ILE A 191 -5.29 -27.79 10.72
C ILE A 191 -4.87 -27.48 12.17
N ALA A 192 -4.51 -26.23 12.47
CA ALA A 192 -4.20 -25.79 13.84
C ALA A 192 -5.35 -26.10 14.81
N ASN A 193 -6.60 -25.79 14.43
CA ASN A 193 -7.80 -26.07 15.23
C ASN A 193 -8.13 -27.56 15.36
N ILE A 194 -7.61 -28.44 14.49
CA ILE A 194 -7.73 -29.90 14.64
C ILE A 194 -6.71 -30.40 15.67
N CYS A 195 -5.51 -29.83 15.69
CA CYS A 195 -4.46 -30.17 16.66
C CYS A 195 -4.68 -29.52 18.04
N GLU A 196 -5.32 -28.35 18.09
CA GLU A 196 -5.67 -27.57 19.28
C GLU A 196 -7.21 -27.40 19.42
N PRO A 197 -7.99 -28.47 19.65
CA PRO A 197 -9.46 -28.42 19.59
C PRO A 197 -10.09 -27.49 20.65
N GLU A 198 -9.42 -27.33 21.80
CA GLU A 198 -9.83 -26.46 22.91
C GLU A 198 -9.61 -24.97 22.64
N ARG A 199 -8.92 -24.61 21.55
CA ARG A 199 -8.65 -23.22 21.20
C ARG A 199 -9.96 -22.45 20.92
N ALA A 200 -10.27 -21.52 21.82
CA ALA A 200 -11.47 -20.68 21.75
C ALA A 200 -11.48 -19.73 20.54
N ASP A 201 -10.32 -19.21 20.13
CA ASP A 201 -10.23 -18.28 19.02
C ASP A 201 -10.02 -18.98 17.67
N ARG A 202 -10.99 -18.82 16.77
CA ARG A 202 -10.97 -19.37 15.40
C ARG A 202 -10.97 -18.28 14.32
N SER A 203 -10.64 -17.03 14.68
CA SER A 203 -10.61 -15.86 13.77
C SER A 203 -9.60 -15.99 12.63
N GLY A 204 -8.53 -16.75 12.82
CA GLY A 204 -7.35 -16.75 11.96
C GLY A 204 -6.35 -15.64 12.30
N HIS A 205 -6.62 -14.80 13.30
CA HIS A 205 -5.64 -13.90 13.89
C HIS A 205 -4.85 -14.62 14.99
N PHE A 206 -3.56 -14.30 15.07
CA PHE A 206 -2.63 -14.85 16.05
C PHE A 206 -1.80 -13.72 16.60
N LEU A 207 -1.60 -13.72 17.92
CA LEU A 207 -0.44 -13.08 18.52
C LEU A 207 0.64 -14.16 18.71
N LEU A 208 1.76 -13.99 18.05
CA LEU A 208 2.95 -14.81 18.25
C LEU A 208 3.74 -14.28 19.44
N PRO A 209 4.33 -15.16 20.28
CA PRO A 209 5.39 -14.77 21.20
C PRO A 209 6.41 -13.89 20.48
N ASN A 210 6.77 -12.76 21.08
CA ASN A 210 7.93 -12.01 20.61
C ASN A 210 9.14 -12.91 20.81
N GLY A 211 9.59 -13.54 19.73
CA GLY A 211 10.73 -14.45 19.80
C GLY A 211 11.92 -13.72 20.41
N ILE A 212 12.79 -14.47 21.09
CA ILE A 212 14.16 -14.02 21.34
C ILE A 212 14.88 -14.07 19.99
N VAL A 213 14.49 -13.16 19.09
CA VAL A 213 15.22 -12.87 17.86
C VAL A 213 16.60 -12.42 18.32
N SER A 214 17.62 -13.11 17.83
CA SER A 214 19.02 -12.82 18.11
C SER A 214 19.24 -11.31 18.12
N SER A 215 19.91 -10.80 19.15
CA SER A 215 20.47 -9.44 19.07
C SER A 215 21.24 -9.33 17.77
N LEU A 216 20.99 -8.26 17.00
CA LEU A 216 21.79 -7.98 15.80
C LEU A 216 23.26 -8.08 16.14
N ASP A 217 24.04 -8.61 15.20
CA ASP A 217 25.46 -8.85 15.45
C ASP A 217 26.16 -7.54 15.84
N PRO A 218 27.21 -7.59 16.69
CA PRO A 218 27.89 -6.38 17.16
C PRO A 218 28.39 -5.48 16.02
N GLU A 219 28.70 -6.06 14.87
CA GLU A 219 29.09 -5.37 13.64
C GLU A 219 27.94 -4.53 13.04
N ASP A 220 26.72 -5.09 12.94
CA ASP A 220 25.53 -4.36 12.48
C ASP A 220 25.16 -3.22 13.42
N ILE A 221 25.22 -3.45 14.74
CA ILE A 221 25.03 -2.40 15.74
C ILE A 221 26.12 -1.32 15.61
N GLY A 222 27.37 -1.70 15.34
CA GLY A 222 28.48 -0.79 15.05
C GLY A 222 28.22 0.06 13.80
N TYR A 223 27.73 -0.56 12.73
CA TYR A 223 27.36 0.10 11.48
C TYR A 223 26.19 1.09 11.68
N LEU A 224 25.15 0.69 12.41
CA LEU A 224 24.02 1.57 12.76
C LEU A 224 24.47 2.79 13.59
N ARG A 225 25.40 2.60 14.53
CA ARG A 225 26.04 3.71 15.27
C ARG A 225 26.83 4.63 14.33
N LEU A 226 27.64 4.08 13.43
CA LEU A 226 28.41 4.84 12.43
C LEU A 226 27.52 5.66 11.48
N LYS A 227 26.32 5.16 11.14
CA LYS A 227 25.31 5.90 10.37
C LYS A 227 24.51 6.91 11.21
N GLY A 228 24.78 7.03 12.50
CA GLY A 228 24.08 7.94 13.40
C GLY A 228 22.61 7.56 13.64
N ALA A 229 22.25 6.28 13.48
CA ALA A 229 20.87 5.80 13.63
C ALA A 229 20.34 5.90 15.07
N PHE A 230 21.21 6.06 16.06
CA PHE A 230 20.86 6.30 17.47
C PHE A 230 21.17 7.73 17.94
N MET A 231 21.60 8.61 17.03
CA MET A 231 21.93 10.02 17.31
C MET A 231 20.71 10.92 17.01
N PHE A 232 19.78 10.97 17.96
CA PHE A 232 18.54 11.77 17.88
C PHE A 232 18.80 13.27 18.09
N PRO A 233 17.91 14.16 17.61
CA PRO A 233 18.03 15.60 17.85
C PRO A 233 17.91 15.99 19.34
N GLU A 234 18.28 17.24 19.63
CA GLU A 234 18.05 17.89 20.92
C GLU A 234 16.56 17.94 21.29
N ALA A 235 16.26 18.01 22.59
CA ALA A 235 14.90 17.89 23.11
C ALA A 235 13.90 18.88 22.47
N GLY A 236 14.26 20.16 22.33
CA GLY A 236 13.39 21.16 21.69
C GLY A 236 13.03 20.79 20.24
N ILE A 237 14.03 20.43 19.44
CA ILE A 237 13.83 20.00 18.05
C ILE A 237 12.96 18.74 17.97
N ARG A 238 13.09 17.80 18.92
CA ARG A 238 12.22 16.62 19.00
C ARG A 238 10.78 17.01 19.35
N ASP A 239 10.58 17.89 20.33
CA ASP A 239 9.25 18.35 20.74
C ASP A 239 8.52 19.06 19.59
N ASP A 240 9.24 19.87 18.80
CA ASP A 240 8.69 20.54 17.61
C ASP A 240 8.35 19.54 16.49
N LEU A 241 9.21 18.55 16.22
CA LEU A 241 8.91 17.45 15.30
C LEU A 241 7.68 16.63 15.75
N VAL A 242 7.52 16.40 17.05
CA VAL A 242 6.38 15.68 17.63
C VAL A 242 5.09 16.50 17.50
N ARG A 243 5.10 17.77 17.90
CA ARG A 243 3.94 18.67 17.74
C ARG A 243 3.53 18.77 16.27
N THR A 244 4.50 18.90 15.37
CA THR A 244 4.30 18.98 13.91
C THR A 244 3.63 17.71 13.35
N TYR A 245 4.01 16.52 13.82
CA TYR A 245 3.33 15.28 13.45
C TYR A 245 1.84 15.32 13.82
N PHE A 246 1.55 15.63 15.09
CA PHE A 246 0.19 15.60 15.62
C PHE A 246 -0.73 16.68 15.05
N HIS A 247 -0.17 17.79 14.55
CA HIS A 247 -0.93 18.87 13.89
C HIS A 247 -1.19 18.60 12.39
N TYR A 248 -0.17 18.21 11.63
CA TYR A 248 -0.25 18.18 10.15
C TYR A 248 -0.38 16.79 9.53
N VAL A 249 0.08 15.74 10.21
CA VAL A 249 0.09 14.35 9.70
C VAL A 249 -1.00 13.52 10.36
N HIS A 250 -0.98 13.45 11.69
CA HIS A 250 -1.85 12.56 12.47
C HIS A 250 -3.34 12.72 12.18
N PRO A 251 -3.92 13.92 12.00
CA PRO A 251 -5.36 14.06 11.75
C PRO A 251 -5.86 13.33 10.49
N PHE A 252 -5.03 13.22 9.45
CA PHE A 252 -5.36 12.49 8.21
C PHE A 252 -4.64 11.14 8.11
N PHE A 253 -3.84 10.80 9.11
CA PHE A 253 -3.02 9.59 9.17
C PHE A 253 -2.83 9.11 10.63
N PRO A 254 -3.92 8.78 11.35
CA PRO A 254 -3.91 8.52 12.79
C PRO A 254 -3.41 7.10 13.10
N ILE A 255 -2.16 6.82 12.73
CA ILE A 255 -1.56 5.49 12.77
C ILE A 255 -0.79 5.19 14.05
N LEU A 256 -0.66 6.15 14.97
CA LEU A 256 0.00 6.00 16.28
C LEU A 256 -1.03 6.08 17.40
N ASP A 257 -0.77 5.41 18.52
CA ASP A 257 -1.50 5.65 19.77
C ASP A 257 -0.94 6.92 20.41
N ALA A 258 -1.73 7.99 20.49
CA ALA A 258 -1.24 9.29 20.94
C ALA A 258 -0.91 9.27 22.44
N GLN A 259 -1.69 8.55 23.25
CA GLN A 259 -1.46 8.38 24.68
C GLN A 259 -0.15 7.64 24.95
N ASP A 260 0.05 6.46 24.35
CA ASP A 260 1.25 5.64 24.54
C ASP A 260 2.50 6.38 24.02
N PHE A 261 2.44 6.94 22.81
CA PHE A 261 3.57 7.61 22.18
C PHE A 261 4.02 8.86 22.97
N LEU A 262 3.10 9.77 23.30
CA LEU A 262 3.45 11.02 23.97
C LEU A 262 3.94 10.78 25.40
N SER A 263 3.37 9.80 26.10
CA SER A 263 3.81 9.43 27.46
C SER A 263 5.24 8.89 27.46
N LYS A 264 5.62 8.07 26.46
CA LYS A 264 6.99 7.56 26.28
C LYS A 264 7.97 8.66 25.86
N HIS A 265 7.52 9.59 25.00
CA HIS A 265 8.35 10.72 24.54
C HIS A 265 8.67 11.68 25.69
N GLU A 266 7.67 12.13 26.45
CA GLU A 266 7.88 13.09 27.54
C GLU A 266 8.68 12.49 28.71
N SER A 267 8.53 11.19 28.98
CA SER A 267 9.34 10.48 29.99
C SER A 267 10.78 10.18 29.52
N GLY A 268 11.15 10.54 28.29
CA GLY A 268 12.47 10.31 27.72
C GLY A 268 12.76 8.85 27.34
N ALA A 269 11.77 7.95 27.44
CA ALA A 269 11.87 6.52 27.16
C ALA A 269 11.79 6.22 25.65
N LEU A 270 12.63 6.89 24.85
CA LEU A 270 12.67 6.81 23.39
C LEU A 270 13.02 5.40 22.88
N ASP A 271 13.77 4.63 23.67
CA ASP A 271 14.07 3.22 23.47
C ASP A 271 12.80 2.36 23.38
N ARG A 272 11.73 2.74 24.10
CA ARG A 272 10.43 2.04 24.13
C ARG A 272 9.47 2.43 23.01
N ILE A 273 9.84 3.39 22.17
CA ILE A 273 9.09 3.78 20.96
C ILE A 273 9.64 3.06 19.72
N GLY A 274 10.94 2.75 19.71
CA GLY A 274 11.63 2.16 18.57
C GLY A 274 12.31 3.24 17.70
N ALA A 275 13.61 3.07 17.46
CA ALA A 275 14.41 4.05 16.72
C ALA A 275 13.93 4.21 15.27
N HIS A 276 13.46 3.13 14.64
CA HIS A 276 12.97 3.17 13.27
C HIS A 276 11.67 3.98 13.18
N LEU A 277 10.73 3.74 14.10
CA LEU A 277 9.49 4.48 14.18
C LEU A 277 9.71 5.98 14.42
N LEU A 278 10.61 6.33 15.36
CA LEU A 278 10.97 7.72 15.64
C LEU A 278 11.52 8.45 14.41
N TRP A 279 12.52 7.88 13.72
CA TRP A 279 13.07 8.54 12.51
C TRP A 279 12.06 8.65 11.38
N SER A 280 11.22 7.64 11.16
CA SER A 280 10.19 7.68 10.13
C SER A 280 9.10 8.69 10.46
N MET A 281 8.71 8.85 11.73
CA MET A 281 7.81 9.90 12.17
C MET A 281 8.42 11.30 11.97
N TYR A 282 9.67 11.51 12.39
CA TYR A 282 10.40 12.76 12.16
C TYR A 282 10.53 13.08 10.66
N LEU A 283 10.63 12.07 9.79
CA LEU A 283 10.66 12.25 8.33
C LEU A 283 9.35 12.83 7.79
N ALA A 284 8.21 12.31 8.27
CA ALA A 284 6.90 12.81 7.90
C ALA A 284 6.70 14.25 8.39
N SER A 285 7.03 14.53 9.66
CA SER A 285 6.96 15.87 10.28
C SER A 285 7.83 16.90 9.58
N CYS A 286 9.04 16.53 9.17
CA CYS A 286 10.00 17.44 8.55
C CYS A 286 9.49 18.06 7.22
N ASN A 287 8.39 17.56 6.64
CA ASN A 287 7.73 18.24 5.51
C ASN A 287 7.09 19.59 5.89
N PHE A 288 6.65 19.76 7.14
CA PHE A 288 5.88 20.90 7.63
C PHE A 288 6.68 21.79 8.61
N LEU A 289 7.86 21.33 9.04
CA LEU A 289 8.70 22.00 10.03
C LEU A 289 9.22 23.37 9.55
N GLU A 290 9.08 24.39 10.38
CA GLU A 290 9.53 25.76 10.12
C GLU A 290 11.03 25.86 9.80
N GLU A 291 11.42 26.81 8.94
CA GLU A 291 12.81 26.92 8.50
C GLU A 291 13.78 27.25 9.64
N ASP A 292 13.36 28.04 10.62
CA ASP A 292 14.22 28.41 11.76
C ASP A 292 14.55 27.19 12.63
N VAL A 293 13.59 26.27 12.82
CA VAL A 293 13.81 24.98 13.52
C VAL A 293 14.72 24.06 12.69
N VAL A 294 14.59 24.05 11.36
CA VAL A 294 15.51 23.30 10.47
C VAL A 294 16.95 23.83 10.58
N ARG A 295 17.13 25.16 10.63
CA ARG A 295 18.45 25.79 10.80
C ARG A 295 19.02 25.56 12.21
N ALA A 296 18.20 25.64 13.25
CA ALA A 296 18.57 25.30 14.62
C ALA A 296 18.99 23.82 14.76
N ALA A 297 18.38 22.91 14.01
CA ALA A 297 18.77 21.51 13.90
C ALA A 297 20.09 21.28 13.10
N GLY A 298 20.74 22.34 12.62
CA GLY A 298 22.04 22.28 11.93
C GLY A 298 21.99 22.00 10.42
N PHE A 299 20.84 22.17 9.77
CA PHE A 299 20.68 21.93 8.32
C PHE A 299 20.43 23.24 7.56
N ALA A 300 21.01 23.40 6.36
CA ALA A 300 20.79 24.59 5.56
C ALA A 300 19.40 24.57 4.88
N THR A 301 18.89 23.37 4.55
CA THR A 301 17.57 23.21 3.93
C THR A 301 16.74 22.05 4.51
N ARG A 302 15.41 22.19 4.45
CA ARG A 302 14.44 21.13 4.79
C ARG A 302 14.69 19.83 3.98
N LYS A 303 15.21 19.95 2.75
CA LYS A 303 15.57 18.80 1.89
C LYS A 303 16.79 18.03 2.41
N GLU A 304 17.81 18.72 2.92
CA GLU A 304 18.97 18.08 3.57
C GLU A 304 18.58 17.36 4.86
N MET A 305 17.80 18.02 5.72
CA MET A 305 17.30 17.42 6.96
C MET A 305 16.51 16.13 6.67
N LYS A 306 15.56 16.17 5.73
CA LYS A 306 14.82 14.98 5.28
C LYS A 306 15.73 13.88 4.72
N ARG A 307 16.75 14.23 3.90
CA ARG A 307 17.70 13.26 3.34
C ARG A 307 18.54 12.59 4.45
N SER A 308 18.93 13.34 5.48
CA SER A 308 19.64 12.83 6.67
C SER A 308 18.75 11.88 7.48
N ILE A 309 17.52 12.30 7.81
CA ILE A 309 16.55 11.49 8.55
C ILE A 309 16.18 10.21 7.80
N TYR A 310 15.88 10.30 6.50
CA TYR A 310 15.52 9.13 5.69
C TYR A 310 16.63 8.08 5.64
N ARG A 311 17.90 8.50 5.53
CA ARG A 311 19.05 7.58 5.57
C ARG A 311 19.13 6.82 6.91
N LYS A 312 18.79 7.46 8.03
CA LYS A 312 18.75 6.83 9.37
C LYS A 312 17.57 5.86 9.51
N ALA A 313 16.37 6.25 9.07
CA ALA A 313 15.20 5.35 9.03
C ALA A 313 15.47 4.13 8.13
N LYS A 314 15.97 4.37 6.90
CA LYS A 314 16.20 3.32 5.92
C LYS A 314 17.25 2.30 6.38
N VAL A 315 18.35 2.73 7.02
CA VAL A 315 19.36 1.76 7.49
C VAL A 315 18.82 0.87 8.63
N LEU A 316 17.93 1.39 9.47
CA LEU A 316 17.24 0.59 10.49
C LEU A 316 16.26 -0.42 9.87
N TYR A 317 15.58 -0.06 8.78
CA TYR A 317 14.77 -0.99 7.99
C TYR A 317 15.63 -2.07 7.28
N ASP A 318 16.69 -1.66 6.58
CA ASP A 318 17.56 -2.55 5.81
C ASP A 318 18.25 -3.59 6.72
N MET A 319 18.62 -3.19 7.95
CA MET A 319 19.17 -4.08 8.99
C MET A 319 18.11 -4.77 9.86
N GLN A 320 16.83 -4.69 9.50
CA GLN A 320 15.73 -5.37 10.20
C GLN A 320 15.69 -5.09 11.72
N TYR A 321 16.06 -3.87 12.11
CA TYR A 321 16.21 -3.48 13.52
C TYR A 321 14.87 -3.48 14.28
N GLU A 322 13.79 -3.08 13.62
CA GLU A 322 12.48 -2.92 14.25
C GLU A 322 11.78 -4.26 14.46
N ARG A 323 11.44 -4.57 15.72
CA ARG A 323 10.97 -5.90 16.14
C ARG A 323 9.47 -5.96 16.35
N ASP A 324 8.85 -4.90 16.90
CA ASP A 324 7.39 -4.85 16.93
C ASP A 324 6.89 -4.69 15.50
N ARG A 325 6.10 -5.65 15.04
CA ARG A 325 5.49 -5.63 13.71
C ARG A 325 4.55 -4.43 13.53
N THR A 326 3.95 -3.92 14.61
CA THR A 326 3.09 -2.72 14.57
C THR A 326 3.95 -1.47 14.31
N ALA A 327 4.99 -1.26 15.12
CA ALA A 327 5.99 -0.21 14.92
C ALA A 327 6.65 -0.29 13.53
N LEU A 328 6.98 -1.48 13.04
CA LEU A 328 7.53 -1.68 11.70
C LEU A 328 6.54 -1.23 10.62
N ILE A 329 5.26 -1.63 10.70
CA ILE A 329 4.21 -1.20 9.76
C ILE A 329 4.03 0.32 9.78
N GLN A 330 3.96 0.92 10.97
CA GLN A 330 3.84 2.36 11.16
C GLN A 330 5.06 3.09 10.57
N ALA A 331 6.27 2.59 10.82
CA ALA A 331 7.51 3.17 10.34
C ALA A 331 7.59 3.14 8.81
N VAL A 332 7.32 1.99 8.15
CA VAL A 332 7.36 1.93 6.68
C VAL A 332 6.24 2.74 6.03
N LEU A 333 5.08 2.90 6.67
CA LEU A 333 4.03 3.83 6.22
C LEU A 333 4.51 5.28 6.30
N LEU A 334 5.20 5.67 7.37
CA LEU A 334 5.74 7.02 7.52
C LEU A 334 6.92 7.28 6.56
N MET A 335 7.67 6.25 6.17
CA MET A 335 8.67 6.35 5.09
C MET A 335 8.06 6.69 3.73
N SER A 336 6.76 6.49 3.49
CA SER A 336 6.11 6.93 2.24
C SER A 336 6.01 8.47 2.11
N PHE A 337 6.13 9.20 3.23
CA PHE A 337 6.23 10.66 3.23
C PHE A 337 7.62 11.15 2.75
N CYS A 338 8.55 10.23 2.47
CA CYS A 338 9.79 10.51 1.78
C CYS A 338 9.54 10.84 0.30
N SER A 339 9.79 12.08 -0.09
CA SER A 339 9.99 12.44 -1.50
C SER A 339 11.45 12.85 -1.69
N SER A 340 12.35 11.86 -1.69
CA SER A 340 13.78 12.10 -1.90
C SER A 340 14.16 12.05 -3.38
N ASP A 341 15.47 12.15 -3.64
CA ASP A 341 16.06 12.58 -4.90
C ASP A 341 15.94 11.54 -6.03
N THR A 342 16.42 11.91 -7.21
CA THR A 342 16.63 11.03 -8.38
C THR A 342 17.45 9.75 -8.08
N GLU A 343 18.20 9.72 -6.98
CA GLU A 343 18.93 8.55 -6.49
C GLU A 343 18.03 7.48 -5.82
N ASP A 344 16.84 7.86 -5.33
CA ASP A 344 15.96 6.98 -4.57
C ASP A 344 15.04 6.15 -5.47
N LYS A 345 15.52 4.95 -5.79
CA LYS A 345 14.78 3.93 -6.57
C LYS A 345 13.54 3.40 -5.84
N THR A 346 13.32 3.78 -4.58
CA THR A 346 12.33 3.20 -3.65
C THR A 346 11.28 4.22 -3.17
N GLY A 347 10.95 5.23 -3.99
CA GLY A 347 9.97 6.28 -3.67
C GLY A 347 8.56 5.80 -3.23
N PRO A 348 7.67 6.70 -2.78
CA PRO A 348 6.52 6.44 -1.90
C PRO A 348 5.69 5.16 -2.16
N TRP A 349 5.39 4.84 -3.42
CA TRP A 349 4.60 3.67 -3.82
C TRP A 349 5.27 2.30 -3.52
N HIS A 350 6.59 2.28 -3.33
CA HIS A 350 7.32 1.12 -2.81
C HIS A 350 7.02 0.92 -1.33
N TRP A 351 7.24 1.93 -0.49
CA TRP A 351 6.98 1.89 0.95
C TRP A 351 5.52 1.58 1.29
N ILE A 352 4.57 2.17 0.54
CA ILE A 352 3.14 1.80 0.59
C ILE A 352 2.93 0.31 0.29
N GLY A 353 3.61 -0.22 -0.75
CA GLY A 353 3.55 -1.63 -1.09
C GLY A 353 4.06 -2.55 0.01
N VAL A 354 5.21 -2.22 0.62
CA VAL A 354 5.78 -2.94 1.78
C VAL A 354 4.79 -2.94 2.94
N ALA A 355 4.25 -1.77 3.29
CA ALA A 355 3.26 -1.63 4.35
C ALA A 355 2.02 -2.50 4.12
N ILE A 356 1.46 -2.48 2.91
CA ILE A 356 0.27 -3.27 2.55
C ILE A 356 0.54 -4.77 2.72
N SER A 357 1.70 -5.26 2.25
CA SER A 357 2.09 -6.67 2.44
C SER A 357 2.27 -7.04 3.91
N LEU A 358 2.82 -6.15 4.74
CA LEU A 358 2.95 -6.38 6.18
C LEU A 358 1.58 -6.38 6.89
N CYS A 359 0.70 -5.42 6.58
CA CYS A 359 -0.69 -5.34 7.06
C CYS A 359 -1.52 -6.56 6.67
N GLN A 360 -1.37 -7.05 5.43
CA GLN A 360 -2.05 -8.26 4.98
C GLN A 360 -1.55 -9.49 5.75
N THR A 361 -0.23 -9.63 5.91
CA THR A 361 0.38 -10.71 6.71
C THR A 361 -0.02 -10.65 8.19
N ALA A 362 -0.24 -9.46 8.74
CA ALA A 362 -0.70 -9.24 10.12
C ALA A 362 -2.24 -9.39 10.29
N GLY A 363 -3.00 -9.46 9.19
CA GLY A 363 -4.46 -9.59 9.22
C GLY A 363 -5.24 -8.30 9.38
N LEU A 364 -4.64 -7.12 9.22
CA LEU A 364 -5.31 -5.84 9.53
C LEU A 364 -6.44 -5.50 8.52
N HIS A 365 -6.45 -6.21 7.38
CA HIS A 365 -7.49 -6.20 6.34
C HIS A 365 -8.72 -7.09 6.66
N ARG A 366 -8.66 -7.82 7.78
CA ARG A 366 -9.70 -8.74 8.25
C ARG A 366 -10.18 -8.30 9.64
N ASN A 367 -11.49 -8.24 9.86
CA ASN A 367 -12.02 -8.04 11.21
C ASN A 367 -11.58 -9.19 12.13
N PRO A 368 -11.08 -8.91 13.34
CA PRO A 368 -10.99 -9.93 14.37
C PRO A 368 -12.40 -10.44 14.70
N HIS A 369 -12.57 -11.76 14.76
CA HIS A 369 -13.83 -12.37 15.18
C HIS A 369 -14.11 -12.03 16.67
N PRO A 370 -15.37 -11.96 17.15
CA PRO A 370 -15.67 -11.67 18.57
C PRO A 370 -14.99 -12.60 19.59
N THR A 371 -14.55 -13.80 19.16
CA THR A 371 -13.76 -14.74 19.97
C THR A 371 -12.28 -14.36 20.14
N ALA A 372 -11.78 -13.35 19.41
CA ALA A 372 -10.42 -12.85 19.53
C ALA A 372 -10.25 -11.90 20.75
N SER A 373 -10.86 -12.27 21.89
CA SER A 373 -10.85 -11.52 23.15
C SER A 373 -9.44 -11.27 23.71
N HIS A 374 -8.46 -12.09 23.29
CA HIS A 374 -7.05 -11.94 23.62
C HIS A 374 -6.37 -10.72 22.97
N ILE A 375 -7.02 -10.04 22.02
CA ILE A 375 -6.50 -8.83 21.36
C ILE A 375 -7.18 -7.60 21.98
N PRO A 376 -6.47 -6.75 22.74
CA PRO A 376 -7.07 -5.60 23.42
C PRO A 376 -7.78 -4.62 22.48
N GLN A 377 -8.88 -4.03 22.93
CA GLN A 377 -9.72 -3.16 22.08
C GLN A 377 -8.97 -1.94 21.53
N HIS A 378 -8.07 -1.31 22.31
CA HIS A 378 -7.23 -0.20 21.84
C HIS A 378 -6.39 -0.62 20.61
N ARG A 379 -5.87 -1.85 20.63
CA ARG A 379 -5.03 -2.39 19.56
C ARG A 379 -5.85 -2.69 18.30
N GLN A 380 -7.09 -3.17 18.46
CA GLN A 380 -8.02 -3.35 17.35
C GLN A 380 -8.38 -2.01 16.67
N ARG A 381 -8.57 -0.93 17.45
CA ARG A 381 -8.76 0.43 16.92
C ARG A 381 -7.53 0.89 16.14
N LEU A 382 -6.34 0.83 16.75
CA LEU A 382 -5.08 1.22 16.11
C LEU A 382 -4.87 0.50 14.76
N TRP A 383 -5.07 -0.81 14.73
CA TRP A 383 -4.94 -1.60 13.50
C TRP A 383 -5.98 -1.26 12.43
N ARG A 384 -7.22 -0.92 12.83
CA ARG A 384 -8.25 -0.41 11.91
C ARG A 384 -7.83 0.93 11.30
N LEU A 385 -7.32 1.86 12.11
CA LEU A 385 -6.83 3.16 11.65
C LEU A 385 -5.63 3.01 10.70
N ILE A 386 -4.66 2.14 11.04
CA ILE A 386 -3.52 1.77 10.18
C ILE A 386 -3.99 1.19 8.84
N TRP A 387 -4.93 0.24 8.85
CA TRP A 387 -5.44 -0.40 7.64
C TRP A 387 -6.10 0.61 6.69
N TRP A 388 -7.01 1.44 7.20
CA TRP A 388 -7.68 2.44 6.37
C TRP A 388 -6.75 3.56 5.90
N SER A 389 -5.71 3.88 6.68
CA SER A 389 -4.63 4.75 6.24
C SER A 389 -3.83 4.16 5.06
N CYS A 390 -3.64 2.83 5.01
CA CYS A 390 -3.08 2.15 3.83
C CYS A 390 -4.01 2.26 2.61
N VAL A 391 -5.31 2.03 2.79
CA VAL A 391 -6.33 2.14 1.71
C VAL A 391 -6.36 3.54 1.12
N HIS A 392 -6.29 4.57 1.97
CA HIS A 392 -6.21 5.96 1.55
C HIS A 392 -4.99 6.22 0.66
N GLN A 393 -3.79 5.85 1.10
CA GLN A 393 -2.58 6.08 0.30
C GLN A 393 -2.55 5.27 -1.00
N ASP A 394 -2.94 3.99 -1.00
CA ASP A 394 -2.98 3.17 -2.22
C ASP A 394 -3.91 3.81 -3.28
N ALA A 395 -5.12 4.24 -2.88
CA ALA A 395 -6.07 4.90 -3.79
C ALA A 395 -5.52 6.21 -4.39
N TRP A 396 -4.83 7.03 -3.60
CA TRP A 396 -4.24 8.30 -4.08
C TRP A 396 -3.03 8.10 -4.98
N PHE A 397 -2.07 7.26 -4.58
CA PHE A 397 -0.88 7.02 -5.39
C PHE A 397 -1.17 6.22 -6.67
N SER A 398 -2.15 5.29 -6.66
CA SER A 398 -2.61 4.61 -7.87
C SER A 398 -3.24 5.56 -8.89
N VAL A 399 -4.07 6.52 -8.47
CA VAL A 399 -4.60 7.58 -9.37
C VAL A 399 -3.46 8.45 -9.91
N GLY A 400 -2.58 8.95 -9.03
CA GLY A 400 -1.53 9.90 -9.42
C GLY A 400 -0.48 9.30 -10.36
N MET A 401 -0.15 8.02 -10.20
CA MET A 401 0.86 7.33 -11.02
C MET A 401 0.24 6.51 -12.16
N GLY A 402 -1.09 6.46 -12.30
CA GLY A 402 -1.78 5.61 -13.27
C GLY A 402 -1.57 4.10 -13.06
N ARG A 403 -1.29 3.69 -11.81
CA ARG A 403 -0.99 2.30 -11.45
C ARG A 403 -2.26 1.59 -10.95
N PRO A 404 -2.39 0.25 -11.12
CA PRO A 404 -3.42 -0.51 -10.41
C PRO A 404 -3.31 -0.30 -8.90
N MET A 405 -4.42 -0.41 -8.19
CA MET A 405 -4.40 -0.55 -6.73
C MET A 405 -3.83 -1.92 -6.35
N ARG A 406 -3.09 -1.95 -5.23
CA ARG A 406 -2.60 -3.18 -4.60
C ARG A 406 -3.66 -3.80 -3.71
N ILE A 407 -4.51 -2.97 -3.10
CA ILE A 407 -5.63 -3.41 -2.28
C ILE A 407 -6.86 -3.62 -3.17
N ASN A 408 -7.40 -4.83 -3.13
CA ASN A 408 -8.74 -5.11 -3.62
C ASN A 408 -9.72 -5.08 -2.44
N LEU A 409 -10.69 -4.16 -2.45
CA LEU A 409 -11.63 -4.00 -1.34
C LEU A 409 -12.53 -5.22 -1.15
N ASP A 410 -12.79 -6.00 -2.21
CA ASP A 410 -13.62 -7.23 -2.14
C ASP A 410 -12.97 -8.34 -1.29
N ASP A 411 -11.65 -8.30 -1.08
CA ASP A 411 -10.91 -9.27 -0.25
C ASP A 411 -10.83 -8.84 1.24
N CYS A 412 -11.39 -7.69 1.59
CA CYS A 412 -11.27 -7.03 2.88
C CYS A 412 -12.62 -6.98 3.61
N ASP A 413 -12.64 -7.15 4.93
CA ASP A 413 -13.87 -6.93 5.71
C ASP A 413 -13.71 -6.03 6.94
N THR A 414 -12.50 -5.53 7.24
CA THR A 414 -12.23 -4.56 8.31
C THR A 414 -13.27 -3.42 8.34
N GLN A 415 -13.95 -3.25 9.47
CA GLN A 415 -14.97 -2.21 9.67
C GLN A 415 -14.42 -0.81 9.36
N LEU A 416 -15.26 0.05 8.80
CA LEU A 416 -14.94 1.48 8.62
C LEU A 416 -14.63 2.12 9.98
N PRO A 417 -13.68 3.08 10.04
CA PRO A 417 -13.39 3.78 11.27
C PRO A 417 -14.53 4.72 11.63
N VAL A 418 -14.75 4.93 12.93
CA VAL A 418 -15.61 5.98 13.48
C VAL A 418 -14.73 7.05 14.17
N PRO A 419 -15.21 8.29 14.40
CA PRO A 419 -14.37 9.36 14.97
C PRO A 419 -13.76 8.94 16.33
N GLY A 420 -14.59 8.32 17.18
CA GLY A 420 -14.18 7.77 18.47
C GLY A 420 -13.15 6.65 18.42
N ASP A 421 -12.81 6.07 17.26
CA ASP A 421 -11.66 5.17 17.15
C ASP A 421 -10.34 5.93 17.30
N SER A 422 -10.28 7.19 16.83
CA SER A 422 -9.10 8.06 16.90
C SER A 422 -9.08 8.87 18.19
N ASP A 423 -10.23 9.41 18.61
CA ASP A 423 -10.33 10.20 19.84
C ASP A 423 -9.93 9.35 21.07
N ALA A 424 -10.37 8.09 21.12
CA ALA A 424 -10.04 7.16 22.21
C ALA A 424 -8.55 6.79 22.32
N MET A 425 -7.72 7.17 21.35
CA MET A 425 -6.25 7.01 21.41
C MET A 425 -5.57 8.17 22.13
N ALA A 426 -6.33 9.17 22.59
CA ALA A 426 -5.87 10.36 23.32
C ALA A 426 -6.57 10.57 24.68
N ASP A 427 -7.55 9.72 25.05
CA ASP A 427 -8.39 9.88 26.24
C ASP A 427 -7.57 9.95 27.55
N GLY A 428 -6.57 9.08 27.73
CA GLY A 428 -5.76 9.04 28.95
C GLY A 428 -4.59 10.02 29.02
N LEU A 429 -4.52 11.01 28.11
CA LEU A 429 -3.53 12.08 28.19
C LEU A 429 -3.92 13.14 29.23
N SER A 430 -2.91 13.64 29.97
CA SER A 430 -3.06 14.83 30.80
C SER A 430 -3.27 16.08 29.94
N GLU A 431 -3.97 17.07 30.49
CA GLU A 431 -4.24 18.33 29.78
C GLU A 431 -2.95 19.02 29.31
N THR A 432 -1.92 19.01 30.15
CA THR A 432 -0.60 19.57 29.82
C THR A 432 0.05 18.92 28.59
N LEU A 433 -0.14 17.61 28.39
CA LEU A 433 0.38 16.92 27.20
C LEU A 433 -0.49 17.19 25.97
N ARG A 434 -1.81 17.30 26.16
CA ARG A 434 -2.77 17.66 25.11
C ARG A 434 -2.46 19.06 24.57
N GLU A 435 -2.34 20.05 25.44
CA GLU A 435 -1.97 21.43 25.10
C GLU A 435 -0.57 21.54 24.46
N LYS A 436 0.41 20.75 24.91
CA LYS A 436 1.79 20.80 24.39
C LYS A 436 1.93 20.24 22.97
N TYR A 437 1.15 19.22 22.59
CA TYR A 437 1.39 18.43 21.37
C TYR A 437 0.19 18.27 20.43
N LEU A 438 -1.03 18.22 20.93
CA LEU A 438 -2.23 17.95 20.12
C LEU A 438 -2.91 19.25 19.67
N PRO A 439 -3.45 19.31 18.44
CA PRO A 439 -4.23 20.45 18.00
C PRO A 439 -5.56 20.53 18.76
N ALA A 440 -6.05 21.74 19.01
CA ALA A 440 -7.43 21.92 19.45
C ALA A 440 -8.42 21.44 18.36
N GLY A 441 -9.62 21.02 18.75
CA GLY A 441 -10.67 20.61 17.80
C GLY A 441 -10.59 19.16 17.32
N MET A 442 -9.89 18.28 18.06
CA MET A 442 -9.74 16.85 17.75
C MET A 442 -11.02 16.13 17.26
N PRO A 443 -12.23 16.28 17.85
CA PRO A 443 -13.42 15.60 17.37
C PRO A 443 -13.79 15.93 15.91
N ASN A 444 -13.58 17.19 15.48
CA ASN A 444 -13.80 17.60 14.08
C ASN A 444 -12.72 17.01 13.16
N LEU A 445 -11.48 16.90 13.63
CA LEU A 445 -10.37 16.28 12.90
C LEU A 445 -10.62 14.78 12.70
N SER A 446 -11.02 14.07 13.74
CA SER A 446 -11.44 12.66 13.70
C SER A 446 -12.63 12.43 12.78
N GLN A 447 -13.60 13.36 12.73
CA GLN A 447 -14.69 13.32 11.75
C GLN A 447 -14.19 13.51 10.31
N LEU A 448 -13.29 14.48 10.07
CA LEU A 448 -12.71 14.72 8.74
C LEU A 448 -11.90 13.50 8.24
N PHE A 449 -11.21 12.77 9.13
CA PHE A 449 -10.55 11.51 8.78
C PHE A 449 -11.54 10.46 8.26
N VAL A 450 -12.67 10.25 8.94
CA VAL A 450 -13.68 9.28 8.50
C VAL A 450 -14.25 9.65 7.12
N GLU A 451 -14.49 10.94 6.87
CA GLU A 451 -14.93 11.42 5.56
C GLU A 451 -13.83 11.29 4.47
N LEU A 452 -12.55 11.45 4.82
CA LEU A 452 -11.39 11.21 3.96
C LEU A 452 -11.29 9.72 3.54
N ILE A 453 -11.53 8.79 4.47
CA ILE A 453 -11.57 7.35 4.18
C ILE A 453 -12.74 7.01 3.25
N ARG A 454 -13.93 7.58 3.48
CA ARG A 454 -15.07 7.41 2.57
C ARG A 454 -14.78 7.94 1.16
N LEU A 455 -14.07 9.06 1.05
CA LEU A 455 -13.64 9.61 -0.24
C LEU A 455 -12.62 8.68 -0.93
N ALA A 456 -11.66 8.11 -0.19
CA ALA A 456 -10.70 7.15 -0.73
C ALA A 456 -11.38 5.88 -1.27
N ILE A 457 -12.42 5.38 -0.60
CA ILE A 457 -13.23 4.25 -1.09
C ILE A 457 -13.96 4.61 -2.39
N ILE A 458 -14.49 5.82 -2.51
CA ILE A 458 -15.10 6.29 -3.77
C ILE A 458 -14.05 6.32 -4.88
N GLN A 459 -12.85 6.85 -4.61
CA GLN A 459 -11.75 6.90 -5.57
C GLN A 459 -11.28 5.50 -5.99
N ALA A 460 -11.19 4.54 -5.06
CA ALA A 460 -10.88 3.15 -5.33
C ALA A 460 -11.92 2.50 -6.27
N ASN A 461 -13.21 2.78 -6.04
CA ASN A 461 -14.31 2.32 -6.90
C ASN A 461 -14.27 2.97 -8.30
N ILE A 462 -13.90 4.25 -8.41
CA ILE A 462 -13.68 4.91 -9.69
C ILE A 462 -12.51 4.26 -10.44
N MET A 463 -11.41 3.94 -9.75
CA MET A 463 -10.27 3.25 -10.36
C MET A 463 -10.62 1.82 -10.83
N SER A 464 -11.39 1.08 -10.04
CA SER A 464 -11.78 -0.30 -10.35
C SER A 464 -12.81 -0.41 -11.50
N THR A 465 -13.49 0.68 -11.84
CA THR A 465 -14.51 0.73 -12.91
C THR A 465 -14.04 1.51 -14.15
N HIS A 466 -13.65 2.78 -14.00
CA HIS A 466 -13.30 3.66 -15.12
C HIS A 466 -11.88 3.46 -15.67
N TYR A 467 -10.91 3.07 -14.84
CA TYR A 467 -9.47 3.11 -15.17
C TYR A 467 -8.80 1.74 -15.33
N ARG A 468 -9.54 0.62 -15.21
CA ARG A 468 -9.00 -0.72 -15.53
C ARG A 468 -8.68 -0.83 -17.03
N ALA A 469 -7.55 -1.47 -17.36
CA ALA A 469 -7.10 -1.69 -18.74
C ALA A 469 -8.14 -2.42 -19.62
N ARG A 470 -8.93 -3.33 -19.03
CA ARG A 470 -10.19 -3.79 -19.61
C ARG A 470 -11.31 -2.86 -19.11
N GLN A 471 -11.52 -1.77 -19.85
CA GLN A 471 -12.55 -0.78 -19.53
C GLN A 471 -13.95 -1.43 -19.60
N ILE A 472 -14.60 -1.57 -18.45
CA ILE A 472 -16.05 -1.74 -18.39
C ILE A 472 -16.59 -0.32 -18.30
N ARG A 473 -17.22 0.19 -19.37
CA ARG A 473 -17.80 1.55 -19.33
C ARG A 473 -18.88 1.58 -18.24
N PRO A 474 -18.75 2.40 -17.18
CA PRO A 474 -19.77 2.50 -16.15
C PRO A 474 -21.04 3.14 -16.72
N SER A 475 -22.18 2.73 -16.20
CA SER A 475 -23.48 3.24 -16.59
C SER A 475 -23.69 4.68 -16.10
N MET A 476 -24.68 5.37 -16.67
CA MET A 476 -25.09 6.69 -16.17
C MET A 476 -25.55 6.64 -14.71
N ALA A 477 -26.16 5.51 -14.29
CA ALA A 477 -26.59 5.31 -12.92
C ALA A 477 -25.41 5.21 -11.95
N ASP A 478 -24.35 4.48 -12.31
CA ASP A 478 -23.14 4.35 -11.49
C ASP A 478 -22.49 5.72 -11.24
N VAL A 479 -22.38 6.55 -12.29
CA VAL A 479 -21.85 7.92 -12.17
C VAL A 479 -22.71 8.77 -11.25
N VAL A 480 -24.04 8.74 -11.40
CA VAL A 480 -24.98 9.49 -10.54
C VAL A 480 -24.92 9.02 -9.08
N GLN A 481 -24.82 7.71 -8.83
CA GLN A 481 -24.68 7.17 -7.48
C GLN A 481 -23.36 7.60 -6.83
N ILE A 482 -22.26 7.61 -7.59
CA ILE A 482 -20.97 8.12 -7.11
C ILE A 482 -21.06 9.62 -6.80
N GLU A 483 -21.68 10.43 -7.66
CA GLU A 483 -21.89 11.86 -7.42
C GLU A 483 -22.70 12.15 -6.14
N GLN A 484 -23.75 11.38 -5.88
CA GLN A 484 -24.56 11.50 -4.66
C GLN A 484 -23.69 11.25 -3.41
N ARG A 485 -22.92 10.15 -3.40
CA ARG A 485 -22.01 9.81 -2.30
C ARG A 485 -20.95 10.91 -2.06
N ILE A 486 -20.35 11.44 -3.13
CA ILE A 486 -19.41 12.57 -3.04
C ILE A 486 -20.11 13.82 -2.48
N SER A 487 -21.37 14.06 -2.85
CA SER A 487 -22.11 15.26 -2.41
C SER A 487 -22.50 15.21 -0.93
N THR A 488 -22.70 14.03 -0.35
CA THR A 488 -22.85 13.86 1.11
C THR A 488 -21.59 14.26 1.86
N ILE A 489 -20.42 13.80 1.40
CA ILE A 489 -19.11 14.17 1.96
C ILE A 489 -18.89 15.69 1.85
N HIS A 490 -19.23 16.26 0.68
CA HIS A 490 -19.02 17.68 0.42
C HIS A 490 -19.76 18.61 1.38
N LYS A 491 -21.00 18.27 1.77
CA LYS A 491 -21.76 19.05 2.77
C LYS A 491 -20.99 19.13 4.10
N LYS A 492 -20.69 17.97 4.68
CA LYS A 492 -19.97 17.84 5.95
C LYS A 492 -18.59 18.53 5.93
N ALA A 493 -17.88 18.47 4.80
CA ALA A 493 -16.62 19.17 4.63
C ALA A 493 -16.83 20.70 4.64
N ASN A 494 -17.79 21.22 3.87
CA ASN A 494 -18.07 22.66 3.78
C ASN A 494 -18.47 23.27 5.12
N ASP A 495 -19.23 22.54 5.94
CA ASP A 495 -19.63 22.98 7.29
C ASP A 495 -18.40 23.28 8.17
N LEU A 496 -17.29 22.55 7.96
CA LEU A 496 -16.04 22.71 8.70
C LEU A 496 -15.03 23.67 8.05
N ILE A 497 -15.19 24.04 6.76
CA ILE A 497 -14.38 25.09 6.09
C ILE A 497 -14.66 26.48 6.68
N SER A 498 -15.74 26.65 7.45
CA SER A 498 -16.04 27.89 8.18
C SER A 498 -15.51 27.89 9.63
N SER A 499 -14.68 26.91 10.02
CA SER A 499 -14.17 26.81 11.39
C SER A 499 -13.14 27.88 11.72
N GLU A 500 -13.27 28.52 12.89
CA GLU A 500 -12.27 29.43 13.46
C GLU A 500 -10.98 28.71 13.90
N ASN A 501 -11.03 27.38 14.05
CA ASN A 501 -9.86 26.58 14.40
C ASN A 501 -8.99 26.34 13.16
N LEU A 502 -7.75 26.87 13.20
CA LEU A 502 -6.80 26.84 12.09
C LEU A 502 -6.51 25.43 11.54
N MET A 503 -6.43 24.42 12.42
CA MET A 503 -6.12 23.04 12.01
C MET A 503 -7.35 22.35 11.42
N VAL A 504 -8.54 22.55 12.01
CA VAL A 504 -9.81 22.05 11.44
C VAL A 504 -10.05 22.67 10.07
N TYR A 505 -9.85 23.99 9.92
CA TYR A 505 -9.90 24.70 8.66
C TYR A 505 -8.93 24.11 7.62
N TYR A 506 -7.65 24.01 7.98
CA TYR A 506 -6.58 23.47 7.11
C TYR A 506 -6.94 22.07 6.57
N HIS A 507 -7.38 21.16 7.45
CA HIS A 507 -7.74 19.79 7.07
C HIS A 507 -9.06 19.75 6.27
N ALA A 508 -10.05 20.58 6.61
CA ALA A 508 -11.29 20.71 5.82
C ALA A 508 -11.02 21.20 4.39
N CYS A 509 -10.14 22.18 4.21
CA CYS A 509 -9.67 22.62 2.89
C CYS A 509 -8.96 21.50 2.11
N HIS A 510 -8.13 20.69 2.76
CA HIS A 510 -7.49 19.53 2.12
C HIS A 510 -8.50 18.48 1.65
N LEU A 511 -9.45 18.09 2.50
CA LEU A 511 -10.54 17.18 2.13
C LEU A 511 -11.35 17.74 0.95
N ALA A 512 -11.59 19.06 0.92
CA ALA A 512 -12.31 19.71 -0.16
C ALA A 512 -11.53 19.72 -1.49
N LEU A 513 -10.22 20.02 -1.49
CA LEU A 513 -9.36 19.89 -2.68
C LEU A 513 -9.38 18.46 -3.23
N PHE A 514 -9.19 17.49 -2.33
CA PHE A 514 -9.22 16.06 -2.66
C PHE A 514 -10.57 15.69 -3.28
N LEU A 515 -11.68 16.16 -2.71
CA LEU A 515 -13.03 15.91 -3.20
C LEU A 515 -13.28 16.47 -4.62
N GLN A 516 -12.85 17.70 -4.88
CA GLN A 516 -12.96 18.29 -6.23
C GLN A 516 -12.06 17.56 -7.23
N SER A 517 -10.86 17.12 -6.83
CA SER A 517 -10.00 16.25 -7.65
C SER A 517 -10.69 14.92 -7.99
N VAL A 518 -11.32 14.24 -7.02
CA VAL A 518 -12.08 12.99 -7.27
C VAL A 518 -13.23 13.21 -8.26
N ARG A 519 -13.96 14.33 -8.15
CA ARG A 519 -15.00 14.70 -9.15
C ARG A 519 -14.40 14.84 -10.55
N ILE A 520 -13.27 15.53 -10.70
CA ILE A 520 -12.62 15.66 -12.01
C ILE A 520 -12.16 14.29 -12.53
N VAL A 521 -11.61 13.41 -11.67
CA VAL A 521 -11.21 12.04 -12.03
C VAL A 521 -12.40 11.17 -12.47
N LEU A 522 -13.59 11.37 -11.91
CA LEU A 522 -14.84 10.72 -12.34
C LEU A 522 -15.26 11.14 -13.77
N TYR A 523 -15.15 12.44 -14.08
CA TYR A 523 -15.61 13.00 -15.36
C TYR A 523 -14.57 12.93 -16.49
N ARG A 524 -13.28 12.96 -16.16
CA ARG A 524 -12.15 12.97 -17.09
C ARG A 524 -12.21 11.91 -18.21
N PRO A 525 -12.66 10.65 -17.99
CA PRO A 525 -12.77 9.64 -19.04
C PRO A 525 -13.71 10.03 -20.19
N TYR A 526 -14.74 10.85 -19.93
CA TYR A 526 -15.68 11.33 -20.94
C TYR A 526 -15.12 12.51 -21.77
N LEU A 527 -14.00 13.11 -21.33
CA LEU A 527 -13.40 14.31 -21.93
C LEU A 527 -12.14 14.00 -22.72
N LEU A 528 -11.30 13.09 -22.23
CA LEU A 528 -9.94 12.84 -22.75
C LEU A 528 -9.76 11.51 -23.51
N ASN A 529 -10.83 10.76 -23.79
CA ASN A 529 -10.77 9.51 -24.58
C ASN A 529 -11.56 9.63 -25.89
N LEU A 530 -11.07 10.44 -26.84
CA LEU A 530 -11.74 10.62 -28.15
C LEU A 530 -11.65 9.40 -29.09
N SER A 531 -10.73 8.46 -28.85
CA SER A 531 -10.47 7.31 -29.74
C SER A 531 -11.65 6.34 -29.93
N GLN A 532 -12.78 6.54 -29.24
CA GLN A 532 -13.98 5.70 -29.33
C GLN A 532 -15.16 6.38 -30.05
N LYS A 533 -14.92 7.43 -30.85
CA LYS A 533 -15.93 8.07 -31.72
C LYS A 533 -16.65 7.11 -32.69
N GLY A 534 -16.09 5.93 -32.97
CA GLY A 534 -16.74 4.87 -33.78
C GLY A 534 -17.68 3.92 -33.01
N SER A 535 -17.83 4.06 -31.68
CA SER A 535 -18.60 3.10 -30.86
C SER A 535 -19.27 3.73 -29.61
N SER A 536 -19.58 5.02 -29.64
CA SER A 536 -20.16 5.73 -28.50
C SER A 536 -21.62 5.36 -28.27
N SER A 537 -21.89 4.61 -27.19
CA SER A 537 -23.23 4.27 -26.68
C SER A 537 -23.89 5.39 -25.86
N PHE A 538 -23.22 6.54 -25.72
CA PHE A 538 -23.68 7.69 -24.92
C PHE A 538 -24.15 8.83 -25.82
N SER A 539 -25.22 9.52 -25.41
CA SER A 539 -25.68 10.73 -26.07
C SER A 539 -24.60 11.84 -26.00
N GLN A 540 -24.52 12.65 -27.06
CA GLN A 540 -23.69 13.86 -27.09
C GLN A 540 -24.02 14.81 -25.93
N GLU A 541 -25.28 14.83 -25.49
CA GLU A 541 -25.76 15.58 -24.32
C GLU A 541 -25.08 15.14 -23.02
N TRP A 542 -24.85 13.84 -22.83
CA TRP A 542 -24.17 13.31 -21.65
C TRP A 542 -22.72 13.79 -21.57
N CYS A 543 -21.99 13.76 -22.69
CA CYS A 543 -20.62 14.27 -22.75
C CYS A 543 -20.55 15.77 -22.42
N LEU A 544 -21.50 16.57 -22.94
CA LEU A 544 -21.61 18.00 -22.61
C LEU A 544 -21.95 18.24 -21.13
N LEU A 545 -22.78 17.39 -20.52
CA LEU A 545 -23.07 17.46 -19.09
C LEU A 545 -21.82 17.15 -18.24
N MET A 546 -21.07 16.10 -18.59
CA MET A 546 -19.82 15.76 -17.90
C MET A 546 -18.76 16.86 -18.04
N GLU A 547 -18.68 17.52 -19.21
CA GLU A 547 -17.79 18.68 -19.43
C GLU A 547 -18.14 19.85 -18.49
N ARG A 548 -19.42 20.21 -18.37
CA ARG A 548 -19.87 21.26 -17.43
C ARG A 548 -19.57 20.89 -15.98
N LYS A 549 -19.79 19.64 -15.58
CA LYS A 549 -19.51 19.19 -14.19
C LYS A 549 -18.00 19.18 -13.88
N ALA A 550 -17.16 18.80 -14.83
CA ALA A 550 -15.71 18.90 -14.69
C ALA A 550 -15.24 20.35 -14.57
N GLN A 551 -15.79 21.27 -15.39
CA GLN A 551 -15.50 22.70 -15.28
C GLN A 551 -15.92 23.27 -13.92
N ALA A 552 -17.10 22.92 -13.41
CA ALA A 552 -17.58 23.33 -12.10
C ALA A 552 -16.69 22.80 -10.95
N ALA A 553 -16.31 21.52 -10.97
CA ALA A 553 -15.40 20.95 -9.99
C ALA A 553 -14.00 21.60 -10.05
N THR A 554 -13.51 21.92 -11.25
CA THR A 554 -12.25 22.62 -11.46
C THR A 554 -12.28 24.05 -10.90
N ALA A 555 -13.37 24.80 -11.12
CA ALA A 555 -13.55 26.13 -10.52
C ALA A 555 -13.60 26.06 -8.99
N GLY A 556 -14.32 25.08 -8.43
CA GLY A 556 -14.35 24.83 -6.98
C GLY A 556 -12.99 24.45 -6.39
N PHE A 557 -12.14 23.74 -7.13
CA PHE A 557 -10.76 23.44 -6.71
C PHE A 557 -9.94 24.74 -6.57
N ASN A 558 -10.05 25.64 -7.56
CA ASN A 558 -9.30 26.90 -7.54
C ASN A 558 -9.77 27.85 -6.41
N GLN A 559 -11.06 27.89 -6.10
CA GLN A 559 -11.57 28.66 -4.95
C GLN A 559 -10.93 28.21 -3.62
N ILE A 560 -10.69 26.91 -3.45
CA ILE A 560 -10.04 26.37 -2.25
C ILE A 560 -8.52 26.63 -2.28
N LEU A 561 -7.88 26.60 -3.46
CA LEU A 561 -6.49 27.06 -3.60
C LEU A 561 -6.34 28.55 -3.24
N GLU A 562 -7.23 29.41 -3.73
CA GLU A 562 -7.26 30.85 -3.42
C GLU A 562 -7.41 31.09 -1.92
N ALA A 563 -8.27 30.31 -1.24
CA ALA A 563 -8.43 30.36 0.20
C ALA A 563 -7.12 29.95 0.95
N LEU A 564 -6.48 28.86 0.54
CA LEU A 564 -5.19 28.41 1.11
C LEU A 564 -4.02 29.37 0.83
N ILE A 565 -4.03 30.06 -0.33
CA ILE A 565 -3.08 31.14 -0.64
C ILE A 565 -3.32 32.34 0.29
N THR A 566 -4.58 32.74 0.46
CA THR A 566 -4.98 33.88 1.31
C THR A 566 -4.66 33.62 2.79
N ALA A 567 -4.72 32.36 3.22
CA ALA A 567 -4.37 31.93 4.58
C ALA A 567 -2.88 31.57 4.78
N ASP A 568 -2.01 31.77 3.77
CA ASP A 568 -0.59 31.41 3.76
C ASP A 568 -0.27 29.93 4.11
N MET A 569 -1.16 29.02 3.72
CA MET A 569 -1.07 27.59 4.07
C MET A 569 -0.41 26.72 2.99
N ILE A 570 -0.02 27.29 1.84
CA ILE A 570 0.46 26.50 0.68
C ILE A 570 1.72 25.70 0.99
N LEU A 571 2.68 26.24 1.75
CA LEU A 571 3.89 25.52 2.12
C LEU A 571 3.66 24.44 3.20
N ALA A 572 2.53 24.49 3.89
CA ALA A 572 2.08 23.46 4.82
C ALA A 572 1.28 22.34 4.14
N CYS A 573 0.86 22.49 2.87
CA CYS A 573 0.07 21.45 2.20
C CYS A 573 0.76 20.08 2.12
N GLN A 574 -0.02 19.01 2.23
CA GLN A 574 0.49 17.62 2.13
C GLN A 574 0.93 17.26 0.70
N ALA A 575 1.88 16.33 0.57
CA ALA A 575 2.40 15.86 -0.73
C ALA A 575 1.30 15.37 -1.71
N ILE A 576 0.20 14.81 -1.19
CA ILE A 576 -0.96 14.33 -1.97
C ILE A 576 -1.63 15.48 -2.76
N VAL A 577 -1.49 16.74 -2.33
CA VAL A 577 -1.96 17.92 -3.10
C VAL A 577 -1.27 18.00 -4.47
N CYS A 578 -0.02 17.56 -4.60
CA CYS A 578 0.67 17.47 -5.90
C CYS A 578 -0.03 16.50 -6.86
N ILE A 579 -0.62 15.42 -6.35
CA ILE A 579 -1.43 14.48 -7.14
C ILE A 579 -2.79 15.11 -7.46
N ALA A 580 -3.43 15.74 -6.47
CA ALA A 580 -4.74 16.39 -6.63
C ALA A 580 -4.73 17.60 -7.59
N LEU A 581 -3.57 18.24 -7.80
CA LEU A 581 -3.36 19.30 -8.80
C LEU A 581 -3.39 18.80 -10.25
N VAL A 582 -3.04 17.53 -10.52
CA VAL A 582 -2.91 17.02 -11.89
C VAL A 582 -4.25 17.08 -12.68
N PRO A 583 -5.40 16.60 -12.14
CA PRO A 583 -6.67 16.67 -12.85
C PRO A 583 -7.14 18.10 -13.23
N PRO A 584 -7.21 19.11 -12.32
CA PRO A 584 -7.61 20.46 -12.70
C PRO A 584 -6.63 21.11 -13.68
N MET A 585 -5.31 20.92 -13.51
CA MET A 585 -4.31 21.42 -14.46
C MET A 585 -4.49 20.84 -15.87
N GLN A 586 -4.91 19.58 -16.02
CA GLN A 586 -5.23 18.98 -17.33
C GLN A 586 -6.48 19.61 -17.97
N ILE A 587 -7.51 19.93 -17.17
CA ILE A 587 -8.71 20.64 -17.66
C ILE A 587 -8.35 22.08 -18.09
N HIS A 588 -7.51 22.79 -17.32
CA HIS A 588 -7.04 24.12 -17.70
C HIS A 588 -6.17 24.12 -18.96
N LEU A 589 -5.26 23.15 -19.07
CA LEU A 589 -4.45 22.93 -20.28
C LEU A 589 -5.33 22.66 -21.50
N LEU A 590 -6.37 21.81 -21.36
CA LEU A 590 -7.36 21.61 -22.43
C LEU A 590 -8.08 22.91 -22.80
N ASN A 591 -8.60 23.64 -21.81
CA ASN A 591 -9.29 24.91 -22.02
C ASN A 591 -8.40 25.95 -22.73
N SER A 592 -7.09 25.98 -22.45
CA SER A 592 -6.11 26.84 -23.14
C SER A 592 -6.01 26.63 -24.66
N THR A 593 -6.46 25.46 -25.16
CA THR A 593 -6.53 25.11 -26.59
C THR A 593 -7.91 25.31 -27.23
N SER A 594 -8.87 25.86 -26.48
CA SER A 594 -10.21 26.15 -26.98
C SER A 594 -10.18 27.12 -28.17
N SER A 595 -11.06 26.90 -29.15
CA SER A 595 -11.29 27.83 -30.26
C SER A 595 -12.02 29.11 -29.84
N LYS A 596 -12.58 29.15 -28.62
CA LYS A 596 -13.26 30.33 -28.05
C LYS A 596 -12.22 31.16 -27.28
N PRO A 597 -11.88 32.40 -27.72
CA PRO A 597 -10.76 33.16 -27.16
C PRO A 597 -10.82 33.34 -25.63
N LEU A 598 -11.97 33.74 -25.09
CA LEU A 598 -12.14 33.94 -23.64
C LEU A 598 -11.90 32.66 -22.82
N ILE A 599 -12.31 31.49 -23.33
CA ILE A 599 -12.06 30.20 -22.65
C ILE A 599 -10.58 29.84 -22.72
N ALA A 600 -9.92 30.14 -23.85
CA ALA A 600 -8.49 29.93 -24.01
C ALA A 600 -7.66 30.81 -23.07
N THR A 601 -8.02 32.09 -22.91
CA THR A 601 -7.35 33.02 -21.98
C THR A 601 -7.60 32.63 -20.52
N LEU A 602 -8.86 32.35 -20.14
CA LEU A 602 -9.19 31.89 -18.79
C LEU A 602 -8.46 30.60 -18.43
N GLY A 603 -8.40 29.64 -19.35
CA GLY A 603 -7.65 28.39 -19.17
C GLY A 603 -6.15 28.60 -18.97
N GLN A 604 -5.55 29.63 -19.57
CA GLN A 604 -4.14 29.98 -19.36
C GLN A 604 -3.91 30.55 -17.96
N HIS A 605 -4.71 31.54 -17.52
CA HIS A 605 -4.55 32.16 -16.21
C HIS A 605 -4.83 31.19 -15.05
N SER A 606 -5.85 30.34 -15.17
CA SER A 606 -6.10 29.32 -14.15
C SER A 606 -4.99 28.25 -14.11
N LEU A 607 -4.41 27.88 -15.26
CA LEU A 607 -3.22 27.03 -15.26
C LEU A 607 -2.03 27.72 -14.58
N GLU A 608 -1.82 29.02 -14.82
CA GLU A 608 -0.76 29.81 -14.18
C GLU A 608 -0.91 29.87 -12.66
N MET A 609 -2.13 29.97 -12.13
CA MET A 609 -2.40 29.87 -10.68
C MET A 609 -1.99 28.49 -10.12
N CYS A 610 -2.40 27.38 -10.75
CA CYS A 610 -1.99 26.04 -10.30
C CYS A 610 -0.46 25.85 -10.39
N MET A 611 0.16 26.45 -11.41
CA MET A 611 1.62 26.44 -11.59
C MET A 611 2.35 27.25 -10.52
N LEU A 612 1.80 28.38 -10.06
CA LEU A 612 2.31 29.14 -8.93
C LEU A 612 2.29 28.29 -7.65
N VAL A 613 1.20 27.58 -7.37
CA VAL A 613 1.11 26.64 -6.23
C VAL A 613 2.16 25.52 -6.36
N ALA A 614 2.33 24.92 -7.53
CA ALA A 614 3.37 23.91 -7.77
C ALA A 614 4.81 24.48 -7.60
N ASN A 615 5.04 25.74 -7.98
CA ASN A 615 6.31 26.46 -7.81
C ASN A 615 6.66 26.72 -6.33
N GLU A 616 5.66 26.87 -5.46
CA GLU A 616 5.89 26.95 -4.01
C GLU A 616 6.10 25.57 -3.40
N LEU A 617 5.25 24.59 -3.72
CA LEU A 617 5.34 23.23 -3.18
C LEU A 617 6.67 22.52 -3.48
N ARG A 618 7.37 22.87 -4.56
CA ARG A 618 8.70 22.31 -4.89
C ARG A 618 9.82 22.68 -3.92
N LYS A 619 9.62 23.68 -3.05
CA LYS A 619 10.50 23.94 -1.89
C LYS A 619 10.53 22.74 -0.95
N THR A 620 9.39 22.03 -0.80
CA THR A 620 9.27 20.83 0.03
C THR A 620 9.36 19.53 -0.76
N TYR A 621 8.68 19.42 -1.90
CA TYR A 621 8.39 18.14 -2.57
C TYR A 621 9.01 18.02 -3.98
N PHE A 622 9.76 16.95 -4.25
CA PHE A 622 10.28 16.67 -5.60
C PHE A 622 9.16 16.47 -6.65
N GLY A 623 8.03 15.87 -6.27
CA GLY A 623 6.88 15.67 -7.17
C GLY A 623 6.30 16.98 -7.73
N ALA A 624 6.36 18.08 -6.96
CA ALA A 624 5.93 19.40 -7.42
C ALA A 624 6.90 20.02 -8.44
N GLU A 625 8.21 19.79 -8.31
CA GLU A 625 9.20 20.20 -9.30
C GLU A 625 8.98 19.47 -10.64
N LEU A 626 8.74 18.14 -10.60
CA LEU A 626 8.40 17.36 -11.78
C LEU A 626 7.09 17.85 -12.43
N LEU A 627 6.05 18.07 -11.63
CA LEU A 627 4.76 18.60 -12.08
C LEU A 627 4.93 19.95 -12.80
N HIS A 628 5.65 20.88 -12.17
CA HIS A 628 5.93 22.20 -12.73
C HIS A 628 6.71 22.10 -14.06
N ARG A 629 7.76 21.27 -14.15
CA ARG A 629 8.52 21.08 -15.40
C ARG A 629 7.64 20.53 -16.53
N LEU A 630 6.86 19.48 -16.27
CA LEU A 630 6.02 18.83 -17.28
C LEU A 630 4.95 19.77 -17.84
N PHE A 631 4.24 20.51 -16.98
CA PHE A 631 3.22 21.46 -17.44
C PHE A 631 3.81 22.72 -18.09
N SER A 632 4.99 23.18 -17.66
CA SER A 632 5.74 24.24 -18.36
C SER A 632 6.05 23.83 -19.80
N GLN A 633 6.60 22.62 -19.98
CA GLN A 633 6.95 22.09 -21.30
C GLN A 633 5.72 21.86 -22.18
N ALA A 634 4.62 21.36 -21.61
CA ALA A 634 3.36 21.19 -22.33
C ALA A 634 2.78 22.54 -22.81
N LYS A 635 2.79 23.57 -21.96
CA LYS A 635 2.37 24.95 -22.32
C LYS A 635 3.23 25.50 -23.47
N ALA A 636 4.56 25.37 -23.37
CA ALA A 636 5.49 25.82 -24.40
C ALA A 636 5.27 25.12 -25.75
N GLN A 637 5.08 23.79 -25.77
CA GLN A 637 4.79 23.05 -27.00
C GLN A 637 3.46 23.48 -27.65
N ILE A 638 2.41 23.72 -26.86
CA ILE A 638 1.13 24.22 -27.37
C ILE A 638 1.27 25.61 -27.98
N MET A 639 2.01 26.52 -27.33
CA MET A 639 2.26 27.86 -27.84
C MET A 639 3.04 27.81 -29.16
N ASN A 640 4.15 27.06 -29.22
CA ASN A 640 4.95 26.92 -30.44
C ASN A 640 4.14 26.37 -31.62
N ARG A 641 3.24 25.41 -31.37
CA ARG A 641 2.33 24.86 -32.41
C ARG A 641 1.32 25.88 -32.91
N LYS A 642 0.80 26.77 -32.05
CA LYS A 642 -0.09 27.87 -32.47
C LYS A 642 0.67 28.84 -33.38
N THR A 643 1.85 29.29 -32.96
CA THR A 643 2.69 30.21 -33.76
C THR A 643 3.09 29.62 -35.11
N GLN A 644 3.42 28.32 -35.16
CA GLN A 644 3.69 27.62 -36.42
C GLN A 644 2.46 27.60 -37.34
N LYS A 645 1.26 27.28 -36.83
CA LYS A 645 0.01 27.28 -37.62
C LYS A 645 -0.37 28.67 -38.13
N GLU A 646 -0.10 29.71 -37.36
CA GLU A 646 -0.30 31.11 -37.77
C GLU A 646 0.71 31.52 -38.85
N ALA A 647 1.98 31.13 -38.72
CA ALA A 647 2.99 31.35 -39.76
C ALA A 647 2.61 30.63 -41.07
N THR A 648 2.21 29.36 -41.03
CA THR A 648 1.81 28.60 -42.24
C THR A 648 0.58 29.21 -42.93
N LYS A 649 -0.39 29.75 -42.16
CA LYS A 649 -1.54 30.48 -42.71
C LYS A 649 -1.14 31.78 -43.42
N ASN A 650 -0.19 32.52 -42.85
CA ASN A 650 0.29 33.77 -43.41
C ASN A 650 1.22 33.58 -44.63
N SER A 651 1.69 32.35 -44.88
CA SER A 651 2.56 32.00 -46.01
C SER A 651 1.85 31.31 -47.18
N GLN A 652 0.52 31.16 -47.17
CA GLN A 652 -0.23 30.68 -48.35
C GLN A 652 -0.52 31.84 -49.31
N PRO A 653 -0.05 31.80 -50.57
CA PRO A 653 -0.47 32.77 -51.58
C PRO A 653 -1.96 32.61 -51.90
N ALA A 654 -2.63 33.73 -52.19
CA ALA A 654 -3.97 33.70 -52.75
C ALA A 654 -3.90 33.21 -54.22
N GLU A 655 -4.03 31.90 -54.44
CA GLU A 655 -4.07 31.35 -55.80
C GLU A 655 -5.33 31.79 -56.54
N ALA A 656 -5.10 32.40 -57.69
CA ALA A 656 -6.12 32.99 -58.52
C ALA A 656 -6.96 31.93 -59.25
N ILE A 657 -8.20 32.32 -59.56
CA ILE A 657 -9.07 31.60 -60.49
C ILE A 657 -8.35 31.49 -61.84
N ASN A 658 -8.16 30.27 -62.34
CA ASN A 658 -7.98 30.02 -63.78
C ASN A 658 -8.48 28.64 -64.20
N LEU A 659 -8.85 28.56 -65.47
CA LEU A 659 -9.65 27.49 -66.08
C LEU A 659 -8.77 26.59 -66.97
N GLU A 660 -9.17 25.32 -67.14
CA GLU A 660 -8.68 24.36 -68.16
C GLU A 660 -7.20 23.89 -67.98
N THR A 661 -6.77 22.70 -68.44
CA THR A 661 -7.39 21.63 -69.25
C THR A 661 -6.94 20.23 -68.78
N GLN A 662 -7.54 19.16 -69.32
CA GLN A 662 -7.34 17.76 -68.88
C GLN A 662 -6.06 17.08 -69.43
N THR A 663 -5.43 16.20 -68.62
CA THR A 663 -4.84 14.92 -69.11
C THR A 663 -4.62 13.94 -67.95
N PRO A 664 -4.94 12.62 -68.07
CA PRO A 664 -4.82 11.68 -66.97
C PRO A 664 -3.53 10.85 -67.03
N CYS A 665 -2.75 10.83 -65.93
CA CYS A 665 -1.70 9.84 -65.72
C CYS A 665 -1.87 9.12 -64.39
N LEU A 666 -2.03 7.79 -64.47
CA LEU A 666 -2.13 6.89 -63.33
C LEU A 666 -0.79 6.79 -62.59
N SER A 667 -0.77 7.12 -61.30
CA SER A 667 0.27 6.67 -60.37
C SER A 667 -0.32 6.41 -58.98
N HIS A 668 0.32 5.53 -58.21
CA HIS A 668 -0.30 4.86 -57.06
C HIS A 668 -0.75 5.81 -55.93
N CYS A 669 -2.03 5.73 -55.58
CA CYS A 669 -2.55 6.27 -54.33
C CYS A 669 -2.06 5.43 -53.14
N SER A 670 -1.08 5.96 -52.40
CA SER A 670 -0.81 5.51 -51.04
C SER A 670 -1.75 6.26 -50.09
N THR A 671 -2.77 5.58 -49.58
CA THR A 671 -3.75 6.13 -48.64
C THR A 671 -3.15 6.30 -47.25
N GLN A 672 -2.23 7.25 -47.09
CA GLN A 672 -1.95 7.83 -45.78
C GLN A 672 -3.15 8.68 -45.36
N SER A 673 -3.90 8.21 -44.37
CA SER A 673 -4.97 8.97 -43.76
C SER A 673 -4.38 10.10 -42.91
N ASN A 674 -4.13 11.25 -43.54
CA ASN A 674 -3.77 12.51 -42.86
C ASN A 674 -4.96 13.01 -42.02
N GLN A 675 -5.15 12.40 -40.85
CA GLN A 675 -5.99 12.98 -39.79
C GLN A 675 -5.21 14.13 -39.15
N ASN A 676 -5.55 15.36 -39.55
CA ASN A 676 -5.03 16.57 -38.93
C ASN A 676 -5.55 16.69 -37.49
N PHE A 677 -4.86 16.08 -36.54
CA PHE A 677 -5.17 16.21 -35.11
C PHE A 677 -5.03 17.67 -34.66
N THR A 678 -6.07 18.23 -34.05
CA THR A 678 -5.96 19.56 -33.42
C THR A 678 -5.16 19.47 -32.11
N ASP A 679 -4.74 20.60 -31.54
CA ASP A 679 -4.05 20.59 -30.24
C ASP A 679 -5.01 20.12 -29.12
N ALA A 680 -6.30 20.47 -29.24
CA ALA A 680 -7.36 19.92 -28.40
C ALA A 680 -7.50 18.40 -28.59
N ASP A 681 -7.42 17.87 -29.81
CA ASP A 681 -7.42 16.42 -30.03
C ASP A 681 -6.15 15.75 -29.52
N THR A 682 -4.99 16.43 -29.53
CA THR A 682 -3.75 15.91 -28.91
C THR A 682 -3.93 15.76 -27.40
N ILE A 683 -4.45 16.79 -26.72
CA ILE A 683 -4.72 16.76 -25.27
C ILE A 683 -5.81 15.74 -24.94
N ARG A 684 -6.87 15.65 -25.75
CA ARG A 684 -7.93 14.63 -25.63
C ARG A 684 -7.54 13.25 -26.20
N ASN A 685 -6.25 13.03 -26.44
CA ASN A 685 -5.61 11.74 -26.75
C ASN A 685 -4.36 11.51 -25.88
N LEU A 686 -4.20 12.23 -24.76
CA LEU A 686 -3.20 11.96 -23.71
C LEU A 686 -3.47 10.58 -23.07
N GLY A 687 -3.02 9.54 -23.76
CA GLY A 687 -3.26 8.13 -23.45
C GLY A 687 -3.28 7.18 -24.67
N SER A 688 -3.43 7.68 -25.90
CA SER A 688 -3.55 6.84 -27.11
C SER A 688 -2.39 6.95 -28.12
N THR A 689 -1.49 7.94 -27.97
CA THR A 689 -0.37 8.16 -28.90
C THR A 689 0.99 8.23 -28.19
N LEU A 690 1.52 7.06 -27.82
CA LEU A 690 2.95 6.86 -27.52
C LEU A 690 3.68 6.26 -28.74
N ALA A 691 3.58 6.95 -29.86
CA ALA A 691 4.38 6.71 -31.06
C ALA A 691 4.82 8.08 -31.60
N GLY A 692 6.11 8.39 -31.55
CA GLY A 692 6.67 9.66 -32.01
C GLY A 692 7.40 10.55 -30.99
N PHE A 693 7.65 10.07 -29.76
CA PHE A 693 8.54 10.76 -28.80
C PHE A 693 10.01 10.32 -28.98
N GLU A 694 10.58 10.58 -30.15
CA GLU A 694 12.04 10.58 -30.36
C GLU A 694 12.56 12.01 -30.18
N GLY A 695 12.90 12.39 -28.95
CA GLY A 695 13.33 13.75 -28.66
C GLY A 695 13.59 14.04 -27.18
N ILE A 696 14.85 13.84 -26.76
CA ILE A 696 15.48 14.43 -25.57
C ILE A 696 14.63 14.42 -24.29
N PHE A 697 14.27 13.21 -23.84
CA PHE A 697 14.13 12.94 -22.41
C PHE A 697 15.24 11.96 -22.02
N SER A 698 15.90 12.21 -20.89
CA SER A 698 16.86 11.23 -20.36
C SER A 698 16.09 9.99 -19.92
N GLY A 699 16.66 8.80 -20.09
CA GLY A 699 15.99 7.54 -19.70
C GLY A 699 15.63 7.46 -18.20
N TYR A 700 16.19 8.35 -17.38
CA TYR A 700 15.97 8.44 -15.94
C TYR A 700 14.62 9.07 -15.57
N ASP A 701 14.10 10.03 -16.34
CA ASP A 701 12.84 10.71 -16.04
C ASP A 701 11.62 9.77 -16.14
N PHE A 702 11.69 8.75 -17.02
CA PHE A 702 10.60 7.80 -17.23
C PHE A 702 10.61 6.64 -16.21
N ALA A 703 11.77 6.30 -15.63
CA ALA A 703 11.91 5.21 -14.67
C ALA A 703 11.09 5.41 -13.37
N MET A 704 10.84 6.68 -12.99
CA MET A 704 9.97 7.03 -11.87
C MET A 704 8.49 6.64 -12.11
N LEU A 705 8.02 6.71 -13.36
CA LEU A 705 6.65 6.33 -13.74
C LEU A 705 6.54 4.85 -14.10
N GLY A 706 7.53 4.30 -14.83
CA GLY A 706 7.58 2.88 -15.21
C GLY A 706 8.75 2.13 -14.58
N SER A 707 8.55 1.56 -13.38
CA SER A 707 9.49 0.65 -12.75
C SER A 707 9.35 -0.79 -13.31
N ASN A 708 9.80 -1.02 -14.54
CA ASN A 708 10.07 -2.38 -15.02
C ASN A 708 11.44 -2.83 -14.54
N PHE A 709 11.49 -3.98 -13.87
CA PHE A 709 12.73 -4.71 -13.62
C PHE A 709 13.16 -5.38 -14.93
N ASP A 710 14.12 -4.82 -15.63
CA ASP A 710 14.87 -5.55 -16.65
C ASP A 710 16.21 -6.01 -16.08
N PHE A 711 16.28 -7.32 -15.81
CA PHE A 711 17.55 -8.05 -15.74
C PHE A 711 18.13 -8.14 -17.15
N ALA A 712 18.78 -7.07 -17.60
CA ALA A 712 19.56 -7.08 -18.84
C ALA A 712 20.83 -7.92 -18.63
N PHE A 713 20.76 -9.21 -18.96
CA PHE A 713 21.97 -9.97 -19.31
C PHE A 713 22.67 -9.24 -20.48
N PRO A 714 24.00 -9.02 -20.44
CA PRO A 714 24.70 -8.38 -21.54
C PRO A 714 24.54 -9.22 -22.82
N ALA A 715 23.88 -8.66 -23.83
CA ALA A 715 23.86 -9.25 -25.16
C ALA A 715 25.26 -9.14 -25.76
N ALA A 716 25.77 -10.24 -26.33
CA ALA A 716 27.09 -10.30 -26.91
C ALA A 716 27.26 -9.30 -28.06
N LEU A 717 28.37 -8.56 -28.05
CA LEU A 717 28.85 -7.75 -29.17
C LEU A 717 30.31 -8.13 -29.44
N GLY A 718 30.55 -8.60 -30.67
CA GLY A 718 31.83 -8.52 -31.37
C GLY A 718 33.02 -9.30 -30.78
N ASP A 719 33.42 -10.37 -31.47
CA ASP A 719 34.79 -10.87 -31.39
C ASP A 719 35.79 -9.77 -31.81
N ASP A 720 36.73 -9.41 -30.94
CA ASP A 720 38.17 -9.34 -31.23
C ASP A 720 38.99 -8.78 -30.04
N ALA A 721 40.23 -9.27 -29.89
CA ALA A 721 41.31 -8.87 -28.97
C ALA A 721 41.41 -9.58 -27.57
N PRO A 722 42.65 -9.75 -27.02
CA PRO A 722 43.03 -10.95 -26.25
C PRO A 722 43.04 -10.80 -24.70
N PRO A 723 43.15 -11.91 -23.94
CA PRO A 723 42.92 -11.90 -22.49
C PRO A 723 44.18 -11.64 -21.65
N SER A 724 44.14 -10.61 -20.79
CA SER A 724 44.92 -10.61 -19.54
C SER A 724 44.34 -9.66 -18.48
N GLN A 725 44.51 -10.04 -17.21
CA GLN A 725 44.29 -9.23 -15.99
C GLN A 725 42.83 -9.05 -15.49
N PHE A 726 42.32 -10.09 -14.81
CA PHE A 726 41.40 -9.94 -13.68
C PHE A 726 42.20 -9.64 -12.40
N SER A 727 42.00 -8.46 -11.78
CA SER A 727 42.43 -8.14 -10.41
C SER A 727 41.58 -6.94 -9.90
N ARG A 728 40.59 -7.17 -9.04
CA ARG A 728 40.69 -7.12 -7.57
C ARG A 728 40.78 -5.68 -7.02
N TRP A 729 39.68 -5.20 -6.44
CA TRP A 729 39.63 -3.98 -5.61
C TRP A 729 38.93 -4.28 -4.27
N TYR A 730 39.75 -4.50 -3.25
CA TYR A 730 39.45 -4.13 -1.85
C TYR A 730 40.40 -2.97 -1.52
N PRO A 731 39.96 -1.91 -0.81
CA PRO A 731 40.85 -0.82 -0.42
C PRO A 731 41.46 -1.10 0.96
N ASP A 732 42.79 -1.24 1.02
CA ASP A 732 43.54 -1.16 2.27
C ASP A 732 43.93 0.29 2.57
N SER A 733 43.96 0.62 3.86
CA SER A 733 44.36 1.92 4.41
C SER A 733 45.87 2.02 4.58
N THR A 734 46.47 3.18 4.26
CA THR A 734 47.30 4.01 5.18
C THR A 734 47.95 5.22 4.49
N ASP A 735 47.84 6.38 5.15
CA ASP A 735 48.80 7.48 5.33
C ASP A 735 49.74 7.94 4.19
N ASN A 736 49.56 9.20 3.73
CA ASN A 736 50.33 10.35 4.26
C ASN A 736 50.15 11.63 3.42
N CYS A 737 49.68 12.72 4.05
CA CYS A 737 50.31 14.05 3.96
C CYS A 737 49.57 15.07 4.84
N PHE A 738 50.19 15.49 5.94
CA PHE A 738 49.85 16.71 6.67
C PHE A 738 51.09 17.60 6.74
N GLN A 739 50.97 18.81 6.22
CA GLN A 739 51.68 20.01 6.66
C GLN A 739 50.55 21.05 6.91
N GLY A 740 50.53 21.84 7.97
CA GLY A 740 51.52 22.00 9.04
C GLY A 740 51.58 23.48 9.40
N ASP A 741 50.85 23.88 10.45
CA ASP A 741 50.96 25.12 11.24
C ASP A 741 49.71 25.20 12.15
N GLY A 742 49.75 25.49 13.46
CA GLY A 742 50.92 25.73 14.30
C GLY A 742 50.73 26.85 15.33
N MET A 743 49.79 26.73 16.28
CA MET A 743 49.84 27.58 17.49
C MET A 743 49.19 26.95 18.74
N GLN A 744 49.58 27.46 19.90
CA GLN A 744 49.69 26.70 21.16
C GLN A 744 48.47 26.76 22.08
N LEU A 745 48.42 25.74 22.95
CA LEU A 745 47.55 25.64 24.13
C LEU A 745 47.77 26.75 25.16
N ASN A 746 46.69 27.15 25.81
CA ASN A 746 46.51 27.01 27.26
C ASN A 746 45.04 26.73 27.57
#